data_AF-A0AB34K7W9-F1
#
_entry.id   AF-A0AB34K7W9-F1
#
_cell.length_a   1.000
_cell.length_b   1.000
_cell.length_c   1.000
_cell.angle_alpha   90.00
_cell.angle_beta   90.00
_cell.angle_gamma   90.00
#
_symmetry.space_group_name_H-M   'P 1'
#
loop_
_entity.id
_entity.type
_entity.pdbx_description
1 polymer ?
#
loop_
_entity_poly.entity_id
_entity_poly.type
_entity_poly.pdbx_seq_one_letter_code
_entity_poly.pdbx_strand_id
1 'polypeptide(L)'
;MARRSNALAATGCPAPPGTSAAPPTLSQYVRHRCALLVDRHVHKTGGTTLRRMFLHNECRDQWTYLGYGLEWADWSLLLQELTVRNSTTPTAARFLVEAHYPAHAFHTARLHALAAQRERLRGGCAIALMTRVRAPLAFYWSFFVWSHRGGSLSASLPAVRDSFWAWARAAPNLQANILWDAAAAAPAEHSALRPEQRRAAYLLLRPFNATTYAQLSVVLKLYDIVGTVEQWDAALLLAAERVGLRHLAYPRPSSGCSPEGRVRCPPALEAACPEDSRAECEARIRGIAPLDHRRVALYRAANRTFTRLRAAAGGAFEQRLSAFQRQLDAFQTAYHERQQMQANRSQRGRFVLRDFAPCHDGQQNERCRKRAARITDQRCDFANLAGVKADGGIRRPTGIRDNDYLLGAVYSSALPTSRARVKPLVPKPSPLWTVRSAGAQRLRAADVILGMTSTQQQMQGGRPSFREGGIMEGNFRDEDGVDRVEGPPDELKPLLLLLKENAIGEGIDLAGEFESAGAKSYGVISRTKFESQLVRTYKRFRFTDDLLYKIACAYGTGLPDRKWGGFKDIAWKDFVEDIMKSEGSLSTTAGSLSLGAAFGGKSRDADGSVDRVPDPPEALKKWLLTLKLKNVAAGVDFIYSLRGAGAAPNGTIKKHQFLLCLQHTYKEFKFSENLLFSFAHAYGCGDPDPIEGAMTHIAWRDFCEDVDAQDLREVTPEIDAYCRGGSAFLG
;
A
#
# COMPACT_ATOMS: atom_id res chain seq x y z
N MET A 1 20.01 -16.00 2.35
CA MET A 1 19.31 -15.59 1.12
C MET A 1 19.94 -16.31 -0.08
N ALA A 2 19.42 -17.46 -0.51
CA ALA A 2 19.89 -18.09 -1.74
C ALA A 2 19.22 -17.44 -2.97
N ARG A 3 19.58 -16.18 -3.28
CA ARG A 3 19.26 -15.55 -4.57
C ARG A 3 20.54 -15.57 -5.43
N ARG A 4 20.75 -16.65 -6.17
CA ARG A 4 21.73 -16.63 -7.28
C ARG A 4 21.21 -15.67 -8.35
N SER A 5 21.99 -14.62 -8.61
CA SER A 5 21.67 -13.54 -9.55
C SER A 5 22.58 -13.67 -10.76
N ASN A 6 22.09 -14.35 -11.79
CA ASN A 6 22.63 -14.23 -13.14
C ASN A 6 21.94 -13.06 -13.85
N ALA A 7 22.76 -12.21 -14.46
CA ALA A 7 22.32 -11.06 -15.24
C ALA A 7 21.65 -11.50 -16.54
N LEU A 8 20.42 -11.01 -16.80
CA LEU A 8 19.83 -10.86 -18.13
C LEU A 8 18.63 -9.88 -18.05
N ALA A 9 18.52 -9.06 -19.11
CA ALA A 9 17.60 -7.97 -19.45
C ALA A 9 16.50 -7.50 -18.46
N ALA A 10 16.53 -6.19 -18.14
CA ALA A 10 15.44 -5.47 -17.49
C ALA A 10 14.28 -5.23 -18.47
N THR A 11 13.34 -6.16 -18.58
CA THR A 11 12.07 -5.98 -19.30
C THR A 11 10.93 -6.08 -18.30
N GLY A 12 10.40 -4.95 -17.82
CA GLY A 12 9.23 -5.00 -16.93
C GLY A 12 8.86 -3.72 -16.16
N CYS A 13 9.71 -2.70 -16.10
CA CYS A 13 9.24 -1.37 -15.65
C CYS A 13 8.72 -0.60 -16.86
N PRO A 14 7.47 -0.11 -16.87
CA PRO A 14 6.98 0.70 -17.98
C PRO A 14 7.90 1.89 -18.13
N ALA A 15 8.70 1.89 -19.21
CA ALA A 15 9.41 3.07 -19.62
C ALA A 15 8.34 4.15 -19.80
N PRO A 16 8.50 5.37 -19.24
CA PRO A 16 7.59 6.44 -19.54
C PRO A 16 7.52 6.59 -21.07
N PRO A 17 6.34 6.43 -21.69
CA PRO A 17 6.22 6.53 -23.13
C PRO A 17 6.64 7.94 -23.57
N GLY A 18 7.60 8.03 -24.49
CA GLY A 18 7.81 9.24 -25.29
C GLY A 18 8.95 10.22 -24.95
N THR A 19 9.91 9.92 -24.07
CA THR A 19 11.16 10.73 -24.03
C THR A 19 12.28 10.03 -24.79
N SER A 20 12.36 10.28 -26.10
CA SER A 20 13.50 9.89 -26.96
C SER A 20 14.82 10.56 -26.55
N ALA A 21 14.80 11.53 -25.62
CA ALA A 21 16.00 12.01 -24.97
C ALA A 21 16.36 11.05 -23.83
N ALA A 22 17.30 10.13 -24.09
CA ALA A 22 18.02 9.49 -23.00
C ALA A 22 18.51 10.60 -22.06
N PRO A 23 18.21 10.56 -20.75
CA PRO A 23 18.72 11.58 -19.83
C PRO A 23 20.24 11.61 -20.02
N PRO A 24 20.85 12.79 -20.27
CA PRO A 24 22.28 12.86 -20.52
C PRO A 24 22.97 12.20 -19.32
N THR A 25 23.60 11.06 -19.57
CA THR A 25 24.47 10.42 -18.61
C THR A 25 25.50 11.49 -18.26
N LEU A 26 25.46 12.04 -17.04
CA LEU A 26 26.52 12.87 -16.49
C LEU A 26 27.75 11.96 -16.44
N SER A 27 28.45 11.91 -17.57
CA SER A 27 29.36 10.85 -17.99
C SER A 27 30.67 11.02 -17.26
N GLN A 28 30.77 10.38 -16.09
CA GLN A 28 32.02 9.97 -15.43
C GLN A 28 31.80 9.07 -14.20
N TYR A 29 30.59 8.52 -13.98
CA TYR A 29 30.36 7.64 -12.84
C TYR A 29 31.16 6.34 -12.97
N VAL A 30 32.16 6.17 -12.11
CA VAL A 30 32.89 4.91 -11.94
C VAL A 30 31.88 3.85 -11.51
N ARG A 31 31.67 2.82 -12.33
CA ARG A 31 30.80 1.71 -11.96
C ARG A 31 31.56 0.81 -11.01
N HIS A 32 31.24 0.89 -9.73
CA HIS A 32 31.84 0.03 -8.72
C HIS A 32 31.37 -1.42 -8.88
N ARG A 33 32.23 -2.39 -8.56
CA ARG A 33 31.88 -3.82 -8.53
C ARG A 33 30.84 -4.13 -7.45
N CYS A 34 30.67 -3.22 -6.51
CA CYS A 34 29.73 -3.34 -5.41
C CYS A 34 29.42 -1.91 -4.94
N ALA A 35 28.16 -1.62 -4.63
CA ALA A 35 27.72 -0.33 -4.17
C ALA A 35 26.61 -0.44 -3.12
N LEU A 36 26.68 0.35 -2.07
CA LEU A 36 25.67 0.45 -1.03
C LEU A 36 25.46 1.93 -0.68
N LEU A 37 24.23 2.42 -0.85
CA LEU A 37 23.81 3.70 -0.29
C LEU A 37 22.83 3.44 0.85
N VAL A 38 23.19 3.84 2.06
CA VAL A 38 22.30 3.80 3.22
C VAL A 38 21.85 5.20 3.56
N ASP A 39 20.55 5.43 3.50
CA ASP A 39 19.91 6.63 4.01
C ASP A 39 19.28 6.38 5.36
N ARG A 40 19.76 7.08 6.39
CA ARG A 40 19.01 7.22 7.64
C ARG A 40 17.89 8.24 7.42
N HIS A 41 16.70 7.72 7.16
CA HIS A 41 15.51 8.53 6.94
C HIS A 41 14.99 9.10 8.27
N VAL A 42 15.20 10.40 8.46
CA VAL A 42 14.58 11.20 9.52
C VAL A 42 13.24 11.76 9.03
N HIS A 43 12.19 11.62 9.83
CA HIS A 43 10.85 12.14 9.52
C HIS A 43 10.89 13.57 8.96
N LYS A 44 10.13 13.84 7.90
CA LYS A 44 9.95 15.19 7.32
C LYS A 44 11.23 15.86 6.78
N THR A 45 12.25 15.05 6.48
CA THR A 45 13.48 15.49 5.81
C THR A 45 13.56 15.04 4.34
N GLY A 46 12.41 14.75 3.71
CA GLY A 46 12.33 14.40 2.29
C GLY A 46 12.46 12.90 1.97
N GLY A 47 12.39 11.99 2.95
CA GLY A 47 12.60 10.56 2.67
C GLY A 47 11.57 9.93 1.72
N THR A 48 10.33 10.42 1.65
CA THR A 48 9.37 9.96 0.60
C THR A 48 9.89 10.24 -0.81
N THR A 49 10.54 11.38 -1.02
CA THR A 49 11.15 11.74 -2.30
C THR A 49 12.32 10.80 -2.60
N LEU A 50 13.18 10.53 -1.61
CA LEU A 50 14.30 9.60 -1.79
C LEU A 50 13.83 8.17 -2.08
N ARG A 51 12.82 7.68 -1.36
CA ARG A 51 12.24 6.36 -1.61
C ARG A 51 11.80 6.19 -3.05
N ARG A 52 11.06 7.17 -3.59
CA ARG A 52 10.61 7.14 -4.99
C ARG A 52 11.80 7.06 -5.96
N MET A 53 12.86 7.81 -5.68
CA MET A 53 14.08 7.74 -6.47
C MET A 53 14.77 6.37 -6.34
N PHE A 54 14.81 5.77 -5.14
CA PHE A 54 15.39 4.44 -4.95
C PHE A 54 14.64 3.36 -5.72
N LEU A 55 13.31 3.33 -5.62
CA LEU A 55 12.45 2.45 -6.39
C LEU A 55 12.65 2.62 -7.91
N HIS A 56 12.86 3.87 -8.35
CA HIS A 56 13.13 4.15 -9.76
C HIS A 56 14.47 3.61 -10.26
N ASN A 57 15.51 3.64 -9.41
CA ASN A 57 16.81 3.06 -9.73
C ASN A 57 16.79 1.54 -9.67
N GLU A 58 16.02 0.94 -8.77
CA GLU A 58 15.75 -0.51 -8.76
C GLU A 58 15.14 -0.96 -10.09
N CYS A 59 14.15 -0.22 -10.57
CA CYS A 59 13.50 -0.46 -11.85
C CYS A 59 14.42 -0.38 -13.09
N ARG A 60 15.50 0.42 -13.04
CA ARG A 60 16.23 0.84 -14.25
C ARG A 60 17.70 0.44 -14.30
N ASP A 61 18.36 0.30 -13.16
CA ASP A 61 19.82 0.20 -13.08
C ASP A 61 20.27 -0.96 -12.17
N GLN A 62 19.44 -1.99 -12.06
CA GLN A 62 19.71 -3.25 -11.33
C GLN A 62 20.10 -3.03 -9.86
N TRP A 63 19.60 -1.95 -9.25
CA TRP A 63 19.71 -1.77 -7.80
C TRP A 63 18.68 -2.67 -7.11
N THR A 64 18.99 -3.13 -5.91
CA THR A 64 18.01 -3.73 -5.01
C THR A 64 17.66 -2.70 -3.94
N TYR A 65 16.40 -2.30 -3.85
CA TYR A 65 15.93 -1.40 -2.82
C TYR A 65 15.47 -2.18 -1.60
N LEU A 66 15.96 -1.78 -0.43
CA LEU A 66 15.67 -2.39 0.85
C LEU A 66 15.05 -1.33 1.77
N GLY A 67 13.73 -1.44 1.95
CA GLY A 67 12.90 -0.36 2.47
C GLY A 67 12.59 -0.37 3.97
N TYR A 68 11.53 0.38 4.30
CA TYR A 68 11.07 0.80 5.64
C TYR A 68 11.17 -0.21 6.80
N GLY A 69 11.10 -1.51 6.54
CA GLY A 69 10.97 -2.55 7.58
C GLY A 69 12.23 -3.35 7.85
N LEU A 70 13.42 -2.86 7.52
CA LEU A 70 14.63 -3.68 7.59
C LEU A 70 15.02 -4.09 9.03
N GLU A 71 14.96 -5.38 9.32
CA GLU A 71 15.24 -5.94 10.64
C GLU A 71 16.74 -6.29 10.84
N TRP A 72 17.12 -6.73 12.04
CA TRP A 72 18.51 -7.07 12.36
C TRP A 72 19.09 -8.20 11.49
N ALA A 73 18.28 -9.24 11.26
CA ALA A 73 18.69 -10.37 10.43
C ALA A 73 19.02 -9.91 9.01
N ASP A 74 18.24 -8.98 8.46
CA ASP A 74 18.43 -8.43 7.13
C ASP A 74 19.75 -7.64 7.00
N TRP A 75 20.12 -6.87 8.04
CA TRP A 75 21.40 -6.14 8.05
C TRP A 75 22.60 -7.08 8.02
N SER A 76 22.56 -8.14 8.82
CA SER A 76 23.66 -9.11 8.89
C SER A 76 23.84 -9.82 7.55
N LEU A 77 22.73 -10.20 6.92
CA LEU A 77 22.70 -10.80 5.58
C LEU A 77 23.20 -9.82 4.51
N LEU A 78 22.77 -8.55 4.55
CA LEU A 78 23.27 -7.52 3.63
C LEU A 78 24.80 -7.38 3.72
N LEU A 79 25.35 -7.29 4.93
CA LEU A 79 26.81 -7.19 5.12
C LEU A 79 27.55 -8.44 4.66
N GLN A 80 26.97 -9.62 4.87
CA GLN A 80 27.51 -10.88 4.36
C GLN A 80 27.52 -10.91 2.83
N GLU A 81 26.41 -10.53 2.18
CA GLU A 81 26.30 -10.47 0.72
C GLU A 81 27.32 -9.50 0.11
N LEU A 82 27.52 -8.33 0.71
CA LEU A 82 28.56 -7.38 0.27
C LEU A 82 29.96 -7.99 0.36
N THR A 83 30.23 -8.79 1.40
CA THR A 83 31.53 -9.45 1.59
C THR A 83 31.76 -10.56 0.57
N VAL A 84 30.76 -11.43 0.36
CA VAL A 84 30.86 -12.60 -0.52
C VAL A 84 30.92 -12.20 -1.99
N ARG A 85 30.11 -11.21 -2.41
CA ARG A 85 30.06 -10.79 -3.81
C ARG A 85 31.27 -9.98 -4.23
N ASN A 86 31.91 -9.28 -3.30
CA ASN A 86 33.17 -8.58 -3.57
C ASN A 86 34.30 -9.56 -3.95
N SER A 87 34.23 -10.83 -3.55
CA SER A 87 35.27 -11.82 -3.81
C SER A 87 35.02 -12.77 -4.98
N THR A 88 33.78 -12.98 -5.43
CA THR A 88 33.47 -14.15 -6.29
C THR A 88 32.58 -13.91 -7.52
N THR A 89 31.85 -12.80 -7.64
CA THR A 89 30.83 -12.65 -8.69
C THR A 89 31.11 -11.50 -9.66
N PRO A 90 30.91 -11.69 -10.98
CA PRO A 90 31.05 -10.62 -11.98
C PRO A 90 29.88 -9.62 -11.96
N THR A 91 28.74 -9.96 -11.35
CA THR A 91 27.58 -9.06 -11.23
C THR A 91 27.70 -8.15 -10.01
N ALA A 92 27.62 -6.84 -10.26
CA ALA A 92 27.82 -5.87 -9.20
C ALA A 92 26.68 -5.88 -8.17
N ALA A 93 27.00 -6.09 -6.91
CA ALA A 93 26.04 -6.04 -5.81
C ALA A 93 25.69 -4.58 -5.51
N ARG A 94 24.46 -4.13 -5.82
CA ARG A 94 24.07 -2.72 -5.70
C ARG A 94 22.81 -2.57 -4.86
N PHE A 95 22.93 -1.95 -3.70
CA PHE A 95 21.85 -1.83 -2.73
C PHE A 95 21.54 -0.37 -2.37
N LEU A 96 20.25 -0.06 -2.25
CA LEU A 96 19.72 1.21 -1.76
C LEU A 96 18.91 0.92 -0.50
N VAL A 97 19.38 1.37 0.66
CA VAL A 97 18.73 1.10 1.95
C VAL A 97 18.10 2.36 2.49
N GLU A 98 16.80 2.30 2.79
CA GLU A 98 16.10 3.34 3.54
C GLU A 98 15.87 2.90 4.98
N ALA A 99 16.82 3.26 5.85
CA ALA A 99 16.79 2.91 7.26
C ALA A 99 15.84 3.83 8.04
N HIS A 100 14.54 3.51 8.02
CA HIS A 100 13.49 4.20 8.76
C HIS A 100 13.20 3.52 10.13
N TYR A 101 11.98 3.68 10.64
CA TYR A 101 11.39 3.05 11.84
C TYR A 101 11.09 1.55 11.64
N PRO A 102 11.17 0.65 12.64
CA PRO A 102 11.16 0.87 14.10
C PRO A 102 12.50 1.27 14.74
N ALA A 103 12.43 1.71 16.00
CA ALA A 103 13.52 2.20 16.86
C ALA A 103 14.81 1.36 16.82
N HIS A 104 14.67 0.05 16.61
CA HIS A 104 15.79 -0.86 16.55
C HIS A 104 16.52 -0.82 15.21
N ALA A 105 15.86 -0.41 14.11
CA ALA A 105 16.28 -0.57 12.72
C ALA A 105 17.59 0.17 12.34
N PHE A 106 17.99 1.19 13.12
CA PHE A 106 19.24 1.93 12.84
C PHE A 106 19.84 2.55 14.11
N HIS A 107 20.28 1.69 15.03
CA HIS A 107 21.00 2.09 16.25
C HIS A 107 22.46 2.44 15.95
N THR A 108 23.10 3.26 16.80
CA THR A 108 24.53 3.67 16.73
C THR A 108 25.48 2.51 16.45
N ALA A 109 25.25 1.34 17.04
CA ALA A 109 26.04 0.13 16.78
C ALA A 109 26.05 -0.30 15.30
N ARG A 110 24.92 -0.17 14.58
CA ARG A 110 24.81 -0.51 13.15
C ARG A 110 25.60 0.45 12.29
N LEU A 111 25.57 1.74 12.63
CA LEU A 111 26.39 2.75 11.97
C LEU A 111 27.88 2.48 12.14
N HIS A 112 28.32 2.10 13.36
CA HIS A 112 29.70 1.71 13.58
C HIS A 112 30.09 0.46 12.78
N ALA A 113 29.23 -0.56 12.74
CA ALA A 113 29.47 -1.76 11.96
C ALA A 113 29.57 -1.44 10.45
N LEU A 114 28.68 -0.60 9.91
CA LEU A 114 28.72 -0.15 8.52
C LEU A 114 29.96 0.69 8.21
N ALA A 115 30.35 1.60 9.11
CA ALA A 115 31.56 2.39 8.95
C ALA A 115 32.82 1.50 8.95
N ALA A 116 32.89 0.50 9.84
CA ALA A 116 33.98 -0.48 9.86
C ALA A 116 34.00 -1.32 8.58
N GLN A 117 32.83 -1.73 8.08
CA GLN A 117 32.71 -2.48 6.82
C GLN A 117 33.12 -1.66 5.60
N ARG A 118 32.79 -0.36 5.58
CA ARG A 118 33.24 0.57 4.53
C ARG A 118 34.76 0.60 4.44
N GLU A 119 35.47 0.69 5.56
CA GLU A 119 36.94 0.66 5.53
C GLU A 119 37.48 -0.72 5.12
N ARG A 120 36.86 -1.81 5.59
CA ARG A 120 37.27 -3.18 5.20
C ARG A 120 37.10 -3.47 3.71
N LEU A 121 36.05 -2.93 3.10
CA LEU A 121 35.71 -3.15 1.69
C LEU A 121 36.24 -2.03 0.77
N ARG A 122 37.09 -1.15 1.30
CA ARG A 122 37.67 -0.03 0.57
C ARG A 122 38.47 -0.55 -0.63
N GLY A 123 38.19 0.03 -1.80
CA GLY A 123 38.79 -0.39 -3.08
C GLY A 123 37.97 -1.42 -3.88
N GLY A 124 37.01 -2.13 -3.26
CA GLY A 124 36.13 -3.09 -3.94
C GLY A 124 34.65 -2.69 -3.98
N CYS A 125 34.14 -2.15 -2.87
CA CYS A 125 32.76 -1.67 -2.74
C CYS A 125 32.72 -0.16 -2.47
N ALA A 126 31.81 0.55 -3.14
CA ALA A 126 31.46 1.92 -2.77
C ALA A 126 30.32 1.92 -1.76
N ILE A 127 30.63 2.25 -0.51
CA ILE A 127 29.63 2.36 0.56
C ILE A 127 29.52 3.82 0.98
N ALA A 128 28.32 4.38 0.89
CA ALA A 128 28.03 5.72 1.37
C ALA A 128 26.89 5.69 2.40
N LEU A 129 27.12 6.37 3.51
CA LEU A 129 26.16 6.60 4.56
C LEU A 129 25.68 8.05 4.48
N MET A 130 24.37 8.24 4.33
CA MET A 130 23.76 9.56 4.29
C MET A 130 22.65 9.72 5.32
N THR A 131 22.50 10.94 5.81
CA THR A 131 21.30 11.39 6.50
C THR A 131 21.05 12.86 6.18
N ARG A 132 19.90 13.36 6.59
CA ARG A 132 19.49 14.73 6.32
C ARG A 132 18.86 15.37 7.53
N VAL A 133 19.06 16.67 7.62
CA VAL A 133 18.40 17.56 8.57
C VAL A 133 17.66 18.65 7.81
N ARG A 134 16.73 19.33 8.48
CA ARG A 134 15.97 20.45 7.92
C ARG A 134 16.03 21.64 8.86
N ALA A 135 15.96 22.85 8.32
CA ALA A 135 15.89 24.06 9.13
C ALA A 135 14.80 23.88 10.22
N PRO A 136 15.11 24.07 11.52
CA PRO A 136 14.23 23.55 12.56
C PRO A 136 12.81 24.11 12.51
N LEU A 137 12.61 25.40 12.22
CA LEU A 137 11.26 25.96 12.04
C LEU A 137 10.47 25.23 10.92
N ALA A 138 11.10 25.00 9.76
CA ALA A 138 10.48 24.29 8.65
C ALA A 138 10.24 22.80 8.95
N PHE A 139 11.13 22.18 9.72
CA PHE A 139 10.98 20.80 10.21
C PHE A 139 9.76 20.68 11.13
N TYR A 140 9.70 21.50 12.18
CA TYR A 140 8.62 21.48 13.16
C TYR A 140 7.27 21.73 12.49
N TRP A 141 7.20 22.73 11.60
CA TRP A 141 5.98 23.00 10.85
C TRP A 141 5.56 21.81 9.98
N SER A 142 6.49 21.26 9.21
CA SER A 142 6.20 20.11 8.35
C SER A 142 5.74 18.88 9.13
N PHE A 143 6.23 18.70 10.35
CA PHE A 143 5.84 17.61 11.23
C PHE A 143 4.46 17.85 11.83
N PHE A 144 4.24 19.05 12.41
CA PHE A 144 2.94 19.47 12.95
C PHE A 144 1.82 19.30 11.92
N VAL A 145 2.01 19.88 10.74
CA VAL A 145 1.04 19.79 9.65
C VAL A 145 0.72 18.34 9.35
N TRP A 146 1.75 17.49 9.23
CA TRP A 146 1.57 16.07 8.91
C TRP A 146 0.82 15.31 10.02
N SER A 147 1.17 15.49 11.29
CA SER A 147 0.51 14.79 12.40
C SER A 147 -0.93 15.24 12.57
N HIS A 148 -1.29 16.44 12.12
CA HIS A 148 -2.63 17.01 12.23
C HIS A 148 -3.44 16.92 10.93
N ARG A 149 -2.94 16.29 9.85
CA ARG A 149 -3.70 16.08 8.60
C ARG A 149 -5.00 15.30 8.77
N GLY A 150 -5.08 14.46 9.81
CA GLY A 150 -6.27 13.66 10.12
C GLY A 150 -7.32 14.37 10.99
N GLY A 151 -6.96 15.51 11.60
CA GLY A 151 -7.85 16.35 12.41
C GLY A 151 -8.26 17.60 11.64
N SER A 152 -9.35 18.24 12.04
CA SER A 152 -9.85 19.45 11.39
C SER A 152 -8.91 20.64 11.66
N LEU A 153 -7.78 20.73 10.93
CA LEU A 153 -7.03 21.97 10.74
C LEU A 153 -7.86 23.06 10.01
N SER A 154 -9.19 22.88 9.91
CA SER A 154 -10.15 23.87 9.41
C SER A 154 -10.43 25.00 10.39
N ALA A 155 -9.69 25.08 11.49
CA ALA A 155 -9.79 26.19 12.42
C ALA A 155 -9.22 27.46 11.76
N SER A 156 -9.60 28.63 12.26
CA SER A 156 -9.07 29.92 11.81
C SER A 156 -7.53 29.97 11.91
N LEU A 157 -6.88 30.82 11.11
CA LEU A 157 -5.40 30.96 11.11
C LEU A 157 -4.82 31.18 12.53
N PRO A 158 -5.41 32.01 13.41
CA PRO A 158 -4.93 32.15 14.79
C PRO A 158 -4.93 30.83 15.56
N ALA A 159 -5.98 30.02 15.43
CA ALA A 159 -6.08 28.72 16.09
C ALA A 159 -5.02 27.74 15.59
N VAL A 160 -4.66 27.78 14.30
CA VAL A 160 -3.57 26.98 13.73
C VAL A 160 -2.22 27.41 14.30
N ARG A 161 -1.97 28.73 14.37
CA ARG A 161 -0.74 29.30 14.95
C ARG A 161 -0.58 28.88 16.41
N ASP A 162 -1.61 29.06 17.23
CA ASP A 162 -1.55 28.72 18.65
C ASP A 162 -1.39 27.22 18.89
N SER A 163 -2.09 26.40 18.09
CA SER A 163 -1.95 24.94 18.11
C SER A 163 -0.53 24.50 17.76
N PHE A 164 0.08 25.12 16.73
CA PHE A 164 1.46 24.83 16.35
C PHE A 164 2.43 25.12 17.49
N TRP A 165 2.31 26.28 18.14
CA TRP A 165 3.24 26.67 19.21
C TRP A 165 3.04 25.84 20.48
N ALA A 166 1.80 25.48 20.82
CA ALA A 166 1.51 24.56 21.91
C ALA A 166 2.10 23.17 21.62
N TRP A 167 1.92 22.66 20.40
CA TRP A 167 2.50 21.39 19.96
C TRP A 167 4.04 21.41 19.99
N ALA A 168 4.66 22.46 19.44
CA ALA A 168 6.12 22.57 19.38
C ALA A 168 6.75 22.59 20.77
N ARG A 169 6.15 23.32 21.73
CA ARG A 169 6.60 23.34 23.14
C ARG A 169 6.52 21.97 23.82
N ALA A 170 5.53 21.16 23.46
CA ALA A 170 5.42 19.80 23.99
C ALA A 170 6.54 18.89 23.45
N ALA A 171 7.13 19.21 22.29
CA ALA A 171 8.10 18.38 21.57
C ALA A 171 9.49 19.05 21.45
N PRO A 172 10.19 19.39 22.54
CA PRO A 172 11.48 20.07 22.45
C PRO A 172 12.56 19.17 21.82
N ASN A 173 13.44 19.76 20.99
CA ASN A 173 14.54 19.08 20.29
C ASN A 173 14.14 17.82 19.51
N LEU A 174 12.96 17.83 18.90
CA LEU A 174 12.36 16.67 18.25
C LEU A 174 13.25 16.09 17.15
N GLN A 175 13.93 16.94 16.38
CA GLN A 175 14.77 16.47 15.27
C GLN A 175 16.01 15.71 15.78
N ALA A 176 16.72 16.28 16.76
CA ALA A 176 17.84 15.61 17.42
C ALA A 176 17.41 14.34 18.15
N ASN A 177 16.25 14.35 18.80
CA ASN A 177 15.70 13.17 19.46
C ASN A 177 15.42 12.04 18.45
N ILE A 178 14.80 12.33 17.30
CA ILE A 178 14.51 11.32 16.27
C ILE A 178 15.78 10.76 15.62
N LEU A 179 16.77 11.63 15.41
CA LEU A 179 18.08 11.22 14.88
C LEU A 179 18.81 10.26 15.82
N TRP A 180 18.71 10.52 17.13
CA TRP A 180 19.27 9.66 18.16
C TRP A 180 18.47 8.37 18.33
N ASP A 181 17.15 8.47 18.41
CA ASP A 181 16.21 7.37 18.59
C ASP A 181 14.95 7.60 17.75
N ALA A 182 14.71 6.74 16.76
CA ALA A 182 13.53 6.81 15.91
C ALA A 182 12.21 6.76 16.69
N ALA A 183 12.17 6.07 17.85
CA ALA A 183 10.99 6.01 18.71
C ALA A 183 10.55 7.37 19.23
N ALA A 184 11.46 8.35 19.31
CA ALA A 184 11.14 9.70 19.74
C ALA A 184 10.12 10.41 18.82
N ALA A 185 9.90 9.90 17.60
CA ALA A 185 8.85 10.39 16.74
C ALA A 185 7.45 10.06 17.27
N ALA A 186 7.24 8.89 17.88
CA ALA A 186 5.91 8.35 18.16
C ALA A 186 4.99 9.31 18.95
N PRO A 187 5.45 9.95 20.06
CA PRO A 187 4.62 10.92 20.77
C PRO A 187 4.22 12.14 19.92
N ALA A 188 5.02 12.48 18.92
CA ALA A 188 4.79 13.60 18.00
C ALA A 188 3.83 13.24 16.86
N GLU A 189 3.77 11.97 16.46
CA GLU A 189 2.92 11.48 15.36
C GLU A 189 1.45 11.39 15.78
N HIS A 190 1.20 10.93 17.01
CA HIS A 190 -0.14 10.68 17.51
C HIS A 190 -0.81 11.96 18.02
N SER A 191 -1.36 12.74 17.08
CA SER A 191 -2.15 13.94 17.37
C SER A 191 -3.41 13.67 18.18
N ALA A 192 -3.87 12.41 18.24
CA ALA A 192 -4.99 11.96 19.07
C ALA A 192 -4.70 11.94 20.58
N LEU A 193 -3.43 11.98 21.01
CA LEU A 193 -3.11 12.07 22.44
C LEU A 193 -3.52 13.44 22.99
N ARG A 194 -4.19 13.44 24.15
CA ARG A 194 -4.44 14.66 24.92
C ARG A 194 -3.11 15.36 25.24
N PRO A 195 -3.05 16.69 25.38
CA PRO A 195 -1.82 17.42 25.67
C PRO A 195 -1.03 16.85 26.86
N GLU A 196 -1.73 16.41 27.91
CA GLU A 196 -1.13 15.78 29.10
C GLU A 196 -0.49 14.42 28.80
N GLN A 197 -1.19 13.56 28.06
CA GLN A 197 -0.67 12.24 27.65
C GLN A 197 0.55 12.40 26.75
N ARG A 198 0.49 13.39 25.86
CA ARG A 198 1.61 13.73 24.98
C ARG A 198 2.81 14.22 25.80
N ARG A 199 2.59 15.12 26.76
CA ARG A 199 3.63 15.58 27.69
C ARG A 199 4.21 14.42 28.49
N ALA A 200 3.38 13.53 29.03
CA ALA A 200 3.83 12.34 29.73
C ALA A 200 4.67 11.42 28.83
N ALA A 201 4.23 11.17 27.59
CA ALA A 201 4.98 10.40 26.62
C ALA A 201 6.33 11.05 26.25
N TYR A 202 6.39 12.38 26.18
CA TYR A 202 7.66 13.10 26.00
C TYR A 202 8.56 13.06 27.23
N LEU A 203 8.00 13.03 28.44
CA LEU A 203 8.77 12.84 29.67
C LEU A 203 9.35 11.42 29.78
N LEU A 204 8.70 10.43 29.15
CA LEU A 204 9.24 9.07 29.03
C LEU A 204 10.38 8.97 28.01
N LEU A 205 10.51 9.92 27.08
CA LEU A 205 11.72 10.01 26.28
C LEU A 205 12.86 10.45 27.19
N ARG A 206 13.99 9.72 27.14
CA ARG A 206 15.16 10.05 27.96
C ARG A 206 15.51 11.53 27.77
N PRO A 207 15.73 12.28 28.86
CA PRO A 207 16.08 13.69 28.75
C PRO A 207 17.34 13.82 27.91
N PHE A 208 17.20 14.49 26.77
CA PHE A 208 18.30 14.70 25.85
C PHE A 208 19.24 15.75 26.45
N ASN A 209 20.33 15.27 27.04
CA ASN A 209 21.29 16.09 27.77
C ASN A 209 22.56 16.34 26.93
N ALA A 210 23.52 17.06 27.50
CA ALA A 210 24.79 17.36 26.83
C ALA A 210 25.58 16.10 26.43
N THR A 211 25.50 15.03 27.22
CA THR A 211 26.16 13.74 26.92
C THR A 211 25.52 13.06 25.70
N THR A 212 24.19 12.97 25.65
CA THR A 212 23.48 12.45 24.48
C THR A 212 23.78 13.28 23.23
N TYR A 213 23.88 14.60 23.38
CA TYR A 213 24.28 15.50 22.30
C TYR A 213 25.71 15.22 21.79
N ALA A 214 26.66 15.03 22.70
CA ALA A 214 28.04 14.70 22.35
C ALA A 214 28.11 13.36 21.62
N GLN A 215 27.35 12.36 22.07
CA GLN A 215 27.25 11.07 21.40
C GLN A 215 26.61 11.19 20.01
N LEU A 216 25.51 11.94 19.86
CA LEU A 216 24.92 12.22 18.56
C LEU A 216 25.92 12.89 17.62
N SER A 217 26.73 13.82 18.13
CA SER A 217 27.79 14.48 17.33
C SER A 217 28.86 13.49 16.86
N VAL A 218 29.20 12.47 17.65
CA VAL A 218 30.09 11.38 17.24
C VAL A 218 29.43 10.52 16.16
N VAL A 219 28.15 10.17 16.34
CA VAL A 219 27.38 9.38 15.37
C VAL A 219 27.27 10.10 14.03
N LEU A 220 27.04 11.41 14.02
CA LEU A 220 26.93 12.20 12.80
C LEU A 220 28.23 12.21 11.98
N LYS A 221 29.40 12.04 12.62
CA LYS A 221 30.68 11.93 11.93
C LYS A 221 30.87 10.60 11.20
N LEU A 222 30.04 9.58 11.48
CA LEU A 222 30.08 8.31 10.77
C LEU A 222 29.48 8.42 9.36
N TYR A 223 28.59 9.38 9.14
CA TYR A 223 27.99 9.63 7.83
C TYR A 223 28.96 10.32 6.89
N ASP A 224 28.99 9.86 5.65
CA ASP A 224 29.71 10.53 4.56
C ASP A 224 29.03 11.85 4.17
N ILE A 225 27.70 11.90 4.34
CA ILE A 225 26.85 13.01 3.96
C ILE A 225 25.83 13.26 5.07
N VAL A 226 25.96 14.43 5.70
CA VAL A 226 24.89 15.00 6.53
C VAL A 226 24.37 16.22 5.78
N GLY A 227 23.42 15.99 4.89
CA GLY A 227 22.84 17.03 4.04
C GLY A 227 21.79 17.87 4.76
N THR A 228 21.43 19.01 4.17
CA THR A 228 20.25 19.76 4.57
C THR A 228 19.18 19.65 3.48
N VAL A 229 17.90 19.69 3.86
CA VAL A 229 16.78 19.71 2.88
C VAL A 229 16.89 20.93 1.96
N GLU A 230 17.42 22.04 2.46
CA GLU A 230 17.63 23.26 1.67
C GLU A 230 18.73 23.11 0.62
N GLN A 231 19.66 22.16 0.80
CA GLN A 231 20.71 21.82 -0.16
C GLN A 231 20.52 20.40 -0.73
N TRP A 232 19.25 19.99 -0.91
CA TRP A 232 18.88 18.63 -1.30
C TRP A 232 19.58 18.15 -2.58
N ASP A 233 19.55 18.95 -3.64
CA ASP A 233 20.07 18.58 -4.95
C ASP A 233 21.58 18.29 -4.89
N ALA A 234 22.31 19.13 -4.14
CA ALA A 234 23.74 18.95 -3.91
C ALA A 234 24.03 17.70 -3.08
N ALA A 235 23.24 17.46 -2.03
CA ALA A 235 23.42 16.30 -1.16
C ALA A 235 23.17 14.99 -1.91
N LEU A 236 22.14 15.00 -2.77
CA LEU A 236 21.81 13.87 -3.63
C LEU A 236 22.88 13.61 -4.68
N LEU A 237 23.38 14.65 -5.34
CA LEU A 237 24.45 14.50 -6.33
C LEU A 237 25.73 13.95 -5.68
N LEU A 238 26.12 14.45 -4.50
CA LEU A 238 27.27 13.91 -3.75
C LEU A 238 27.08 12.45 -3.34
N ALA A 239 25.87 12.05 -2.95
CA ALA A 239 25.56 10.65 -2.63
C ALA A 239 25.69 9.78 -3.87
N ALA A 240 25.14 10.26 -4.99
CA ALA A 240 25.14 9.58 -6.26
C ALA A 240 26.55 9.38 -6.83
N GLU A 241 27.39 10.42 -6.79
CA GLU A 241 28.78 10.35 -7.23
C GLU A 241 29.60 9.34 -6.41
N ARG A 242 29.32 9.23 -5.10
CA ARG A 242 30.03 8.27 -4.23
C ARG A 242 29.72 6.81 -4.52
N VAL A 243 28.51 6.48 -4.99
CA VAL A 243 28.08 5.09 -5.21
C VAL A 243 27.80 4.75 -6.67
N GLY A 244 27.96 5.71 -7.58
CA GLY A 244 27.62 5.59 -8.99
C GLY A 244 26.10 5.45 -9.24
N LEU A 245 25.27 6.19 -8.52
CA LEU A 245 23.81 6.23 -8.74
C LEU A 245 23.49 7.12 -9.96
N ARG A 246 22.69 6.62 -10.91
CA ARG A 246 22.52 7.28 -12.22
C ARG A 246 21.22 8.06 -12.36
N HIS A 247 20.11 7.56 -11.81
CA HIS A 247 18.80 8.15 -12.06
C HIS A 247 18.36 9.01 -10.87
N LEU A 248 18.70 10.30 -10.93
CA LEU A 248 18.45 11.25 -9.83
C LEU A 248 17.20 12.12 -10.04
N ALA A 249 16.42 11.88 -11.10
CA ALA A 249 15.19 12.63 -11.33
C ALA A 249 14.13 12.25 -10.29
N TYR A 250 13.52 13.25 -9.67
CA TYR A 250 12.41 13.09 -8.73
C TYR A 250 11.41 14.24 -8.89
N PRO A 251 10.12 14.05 -8.62
CA PRO A 251 9.17 15.16 -8.62
C PRO A 251 9.43 16.05 -7.39
N ARG A 252 9.64 17.35 -7.61
CA ARG A 252 9.66 18.33 -6.52
C ARG A 252 8.21 18.51 -6.05
N PRO A 253 7.94 18.55 -4.74
CA PRO A 253 6.61 18.93 -4.27
C PRO A 253 6.30 20.32 -4.84
N SER A 254 5.23 20.44 -5.62
CA SER A 254 4.73 21.74 -6.05
C SER A 254 4.45 22.57 -4.80
N SER A 255 4.92 23.82 -4.80
CA SER A 255 4.50 24.80 -3.79
C SER A 255 2.97 25.00 -3.79
N GLY A 256 2.30 24.60 -4.88
CA GLY A 256 0.86 24.60 -5.02
C GLY A 256 0.17 23.32 -4.52
N CYS A 257 -0.97 23.55 -3.89
CA CYS A 257 -2.12 22.66 -3.84
C CYS A 257 -2.35 21.89 -5.14
N SER A 258 -2.78 20.62 -5.06
CA SER A 258 -3.39 19.99 -6.24
C SER A 258 -4.62 20.84 -6.64
N PRO A 259 -4.75 21.24 -7.92
CA PRO A 259 -5.88 22.04 -8.39
C PRO A 259 -7.22 21.31 -8.26
N GLU A 260 -7.22 19.99 -8.02
CA GLU A 260 -8.44 19.17 -7.97
C GLU A 260 -9.24 19.29 -6.66
N GLY A 261 -8.83 20.11 -5.69
CA GLY A 261 -9.62 20.45 -4.49
C GLY A 261 -9.93 19.29 -3.52
N ARG A 262 -9.62 18.04 -3.89
CA ARG A 262 -9.93 16.83 -3.10
C ARG A 262 -8.98 16.60 -1.93
N VAL A 263 -7.78 17.18 -1.97
CA VAL A 263 -6.83 17.13 -0.86
C VAL A 263 -6.67 18.55 -0.34
N ARG A 264 -7.24 18.81 0.85
CA ARG A 264 -7.03 20.10 1.54
C ARG A 264 -5.54 20.34 1.63
N CYS A 265 -5.12 21.49 1.10
CA CYS A 265 -3.73 21.86 1.16
C CYS A 265 -3.37 22.03 2.62
N PRO A 266 -2.23 21.48 3.04
CA PRO A 266 -1.70 21.86 4.32
C PRO A 266 -1.55 23.39 4.35
N PRO A 267 -1.87 24.03 5.49
CA PRO A 267 -1.60 25.45 5.63
C PRO A 267 -0.11 25.71 5.36
N ALA A 268 0.16 26.79 4.64
CA ALA A 268 1.52 27.23 4.37
C ALA A 268 2.18 27.68 5.69
N LEU A 269 3.52 27.71 5.76
CA LEU A 269 4.21 28.10 7.01
C LEU A 269 3.87 29.53 7.42
N GLU A 270 3.56 30.36 6.44
CA GLU A 270 3.07 31.73 6.54
C GLU A 270 1.79 31.82 7.41
N ALA A 271 1.01 30.74 7.51
CA ALA A 271 -0.16 30.67 8.38
C ALA A 271 0.19 30.72 9.88
N ALA A 272 1.34 30.17 10.28
CA ALA A 272 1.81 30.21 11.67
C ALA A 272 2.94 31.23 11.90
N CYS A 273 3.67 31.56 10.83
CA CYS A 273 4.83 32.43 10.82
C CYS A 273 4.83 33.28 9.54
N PRO A 274 4.04 34.37 9.54
CA PRO A 274 4.12 35.40 8.50
C PRO A 274 5.55 35.85 8.23
N GLU A 275 5.83 36.25 6.99
CA GLU A 275 7.20 36.55 6.52
C GLU A 275 7.88 37.68 7.32
N ASP A 276 7.14 38.74 7.65
CA ASP A 276 7.56 39.85 8.51
C ASP A 276 7.93 39.39 9.94
N SER A 277 7.32 38.31 10.42
CA SER A 277 7.60 37.70 11.73
C SER A 277 8.59 36.53 11.70
N ARG A 278 9.21 36.24 10.54
CA ARG A 278 10.01 35.02 10.35
C ARG A 278 11.16 34.89 11.35
N ALA A 279 11.88 35.98 11.60
CA ALA A 279 13.00 36.00 12.53
C ALA A 279 12.55 35.73 13.98
N GLU A 280 11.39 36.25 14.39
CA GLU A 280 10.80 35.99 15.71
C GLU A 280 10.42 34.51 15.86
N CYS A 281 9.76 33.95 14.85
CA CYS A 281 9.44 32.52 14.80
C CYS A 281 10.68 31.64 14.94
N GLU A 282 11.76 31.96 14.24
CA GLU A 282 13.02 31.23 14.34
C GLU A 282 13.67 31.39 15.71
N ALA A 283 13.59 32.58 16.33
CA ALA A 283 14.05 32.79 17.71
C ALA A 283 13.22 31.97 18.71
N ARG A 284 11.90 31.87 18.49
CA ARG A 284 11.00 31.07 19.34
C ARG A 284 11.27 29.58 19.23
N ILE A 285 11.42 29.03 18.02
CA ILE A 285 11.83 27.62 17.85
C ILE A 285 13.22 27.38 18.42
N ARG A 286 14.15 28.35 18.32
CA ARG A 286 15.46 28.26 18.98
C ARG A 286 15.36 28.17 20.50
N GLY A 287 14.38 28.82 21.11
CA GLY A 287 14.08 28.67 22.54
C GLY A 287 13.49 27.30 22.90
N ILE A 288 12.63 26.76 22.04
CA ILE A 288 11.97 25.45 22.23
C ILE A 288 12.94 24.28 21.97
N ALA A 289 13.75 24.40 20.94
CA ALA A 289 14.63 23.35 20.41
C ALA A 289 16.08 23.86 20.31
N PRO A 290 16.71 24.22 21.45
CA PRO A 290 18.05 24.79 21.44
C PRO A 290 19.09 23.82 20.86
N LEU A 291 18.89 22.50 20.93
CA LEU A 291 19.81 21.49 20.39
C LEU A 291 19.62 21.24 18.90
N ASP A 292 18.45 21.56 18.35
CA ASP A 292 18.27 21.59 16.90
C ASP A 292 18.93 22.85 16.30
N HIS A 293 19.16 23.91 17.09
CA HIS A 293 19.59 25.25 16.64
C HIS A 293 20.98 25.80 17.07
N ARG A 294 21.51 25.52 18.28
CA ARG A 294 22.70 26.21 18.86
C ARG A 294 23.93 26.16 17.93
N ARG A 295 24.90 27.06 18.14
CA ARG A 295 26.08 27.28 17.25
C ARG A 295 26.95 26.02 17.00
N VAL A 296 26.93 25.05 17.91
CA VAL A 296 27.56 23.71 17.79
C VAL A 296 26.54 22.61 17.44
N ALA A 297 25.24 22.95 17.46
CA ALA A 297 24.08 22.07 17.48
C ALA A 297 23.58 21.67 16.08
N LEU A 298 23.43 20.36 15.91
CA LEU A 298 22.91 19.61 14.76
C LEU A 298 22.81 20.35 13.41
N TYR A 299 21.80 21.20 13.18
CA TYR A 299 21.53 21.78 11.85
C TYR A 299 22.68 22.66 11.35
N ARG A 300 23.21 23.56 12.18
CA ARG A 300 24.32 24.45 11.78
C ARG A 300 25.61 23.67 11.58
N ALA A 301 25.84 22.64 12.39
CA ALA A 301 26.99 21.75 12.25
C ALA A 301 26.90 20.97 10.93
N ALA A 302 25.76 20.33 10.65
CA ALA A 302 25.47 19.65 9.40
C ALA A 302 25.65 20.60 8.20
N ASN A 303 25.04 21.79 8.22
CA ASN A 303 25.14 22.74 7.13
C ASN A 303 26.59 23.19 6.87
N ARG A 304 27.38 23.47 7.92
CA ARG A 304 28.80 23.82 7.77
C ARG A 304 29.62 22.66 7.23
N THR A 305 29.44 21.46 7.77
CA THR A 305 30.12 20.25 7.29
C THR A 305 29.79 19.99 5.82
N PHE A 306 28.52 20.11 5.46
CA PHE A 306 28.06 19.94 4.09
C PHE A 306 28.61 21.02 3.16
N THR A 307 28.62 22.29 3.58
CA THR A 307 29.20 23.40 2.81
C THR A 307 30.70 23.17 2.56
N ARG A 308 31.43 22.68 3.56
CA ARG A 308 32.86 22.31 3.40
C ARG A 308 33.04 21.13 2.44
N LEU A 309 32.18 20.12 2.54
CA LEU A 309 32.20 18.96 1.63
C LEU A 309 31.96 19.40 0.18
N ARG A 310 30.98 20.28 -0.04
CA ARG A 310 30.68 20.89 -1.34
C ARG A 310 31.85 21.72 -1.85
N ALA A 311 32.43 22.59 -1.01
CA ALA A 311 33.60 23.38 -1.38
C ALA A 311 34.81 22.50 -1.74
N ALA A 312 35.03 21.41 -1.00
CA ALA A 312 36.10 20.44 -1.27
C ALA A 312 35.90 19.67 -2.58
N ALA A 313 34.66 19.50 -3.05
CA ALA A 313 34.36 18.92 -4.35
C ALA A 313 34.71 19.86 -5.53
N GLY A 314 34.92 21.16 -5.26
CA GLY A 314 35.49 22.14 -6.18
C GLY A 314 34.55 22.62 -7.29
N GLY A 315 35.08 23.48 -8.18
CA GLY A 315 34.29 24.12 -9.24
C GLY A 315 33.68 23.14 -10.26
N ALA A 316 34.34 22.00 -10.50
CA ALA A 316 33.80 20.97 -11.38
C ALA A 316 32.49 20.36 -10.83
N PHE A 317 32.38 20.22 -9.50
CA PHE A 317 31.14 19.77 -8.86
C PHE A 317 30.02 20.80 -9.05
N GLU A 318 30.30 22.09 -8.88
CA GLU A 318 29.30 23.15 -9.08
C GLU A 318 28.73 23.19 -10.51
N GLN A 319 29.59 22.96 -11.50
CA GLN A 319 29.15 22.84 -12.90
C GLN A 319 28.21 21.66 -13.11
N ARG A 320 28.53 20.49 -12.52
CA ARG A 320 27.67 19.29 -12.58
C ARG A 320 26.38 19.47 -11.80
N LEU A 321 26.42 20.12 -10.64
CA LEU A 321 25.23 20.48 -9.87
C LEU A 321 24.29 21.39 -10.66
N SER A 322 24.84 22.41 -11.31
CA SER A 322 24.07 23.32 -12.17
C SER A 322 23.45 22.57 -13.36
N ALA A 323 24.20 21.67 -13.98
CA ALA A 323 23.68 20.82 -15.06
C ALA A 323 22.57 19.88 -14.58
N PHE A 324 22.75 19.25 -13.41
CA PHE A 324 21.75 18.40 -12.77
C PHE A 324 20.45 19.18 -12.48
N GLN A 325 20.56 20.39 -11.95
CA GLN A 325 19.39 21.25 -11.66
C GLN A 325 18.60 21.59 -12.93
N ARG A 326 19.27 21.97 -14.02
CA ARG A 326 18.60 22.22 -15.31
C ARG A 326 17.87 20.97 -15.85
N GLN A 327 18.49 19.80 -15.73
CA GLN A 327 17.86 18.54 -16.13
C GLN A 327 16.63 18.24 -15.26
N LEU A 328 16.73 18.51 -13.96
CA LEU A 328 15.64 18.31 -13.02
C LEU A 328 14.47 19.27 -13.29
N ASP A 329 14.73 20.51 -13.68
CA ASP A 329 13.70 21.50 -14.05
C ASP A 329 12.96 21.08 -15.33
N ALA A 330 13.69 20.59 -16.34
CA ALA A 330 13.09 20.00 -17.54
C ALA A 330 12.22 18.78 -17.20
N PHE A 331 12.69 17.92 -16.29
CA PHE A 331 11.91 16.79 -15.78
C PHE A 331 10.65 17.25 -15.04
N GLN A 332 10.71 18.29 -14.19
CA GLN A 332 9.54 18.82 -13.50
C GLN A 332 8.48 19.30 -14.48
N THR A 333 8.89 20.05 -15.50
CA THR A 333 7.99 20.57 -16.52
C THR A 333 7.22 19.44 -17.20
N ALA A 334 7.95 18.44 -17.72
CA ALA A 334 7.36 17.26 -18.35
C ALA A 334 6.53 16.40 -17.38
N TYR A 335 6.86 16.40 -16.08
CA TYR A 335 6.07 15.71 -15.06
C TYR A 335 4.74 16.43 -14.81
N HIS A 336 4.75 17.74 -14.65
CA HIS A 336 3.56 18.55 -14.43
C HIS A 336 2.62 18.56 -15.64
N GLU A 337 3.14 18.68 -16.86
CA GLU A 337 2.34 18.57 -18.09
C GLU A 337 1.61 17.23 -18.17
N ARG A 338 2.29 16.14 -17.79
CA ARG A 338 1.67 14.80 -17.74
C ARG A 338 0.60 14.68 -16.66
N GLN A 339 0.85 15.21 -15.47
CA GLN A 339 -0.16 15.25 -14.41
C GLN A 339 -1.39 16.06 -14.85
N GLN A 340 -1.19 17.19 -15.52
CA GLN A 340 -2.27 18.02 -16.05
C GLN A 340 -3.04 17.30 -17.17
N MET A 341 -2.35 16.61 -18.09
CA MET A 341 -3.00 15.80 -19.12
C MET A 341 -3.82 14.65 -18.52
N GLN A 342 -3.31 13.98 -17.48
CA GLN A 342 -4.04 12.93 -16.76
C GLN A 342 -5.28 13.49 -16.07
N ALA A 343 -5.15 14.60 -15.34
CA ALA A 343 -6.27 15.30 -14.72
C ALA A 343 -7.34 15.70 -15.74
N ASN A 344 -6.93 16.28 -16.88
CA ASN A 344 -7.84 16.66 -17.96
C ASN A 344 -8.57 15.45 -18.58
N ARG A 345 -7.88 14.31 -18.75
CA ARG A 345 -8.51 13.05 -19.22
C ARG A 345 -9.54 12.54 -18.21
N SER A 346 -9.20 12.55 -16.92
CA SER A 346 -10.12 12.14 -15.86
C SER A 346 -11.35 13.06 -15.77
N GLN A 347 -11.19 14.37 -16.00
CA GLN A 347 -12.32 15.30 -16.06
C GLN A 347 -13.21 15.03 -17.29
N ARG A 348 -12.62 14.87 -18.48
CA ARG A 348 -13.40 14.53 -19.69
C ARG A 348 -14.16 13.22 -19.54
N GLY A 349 -13.55 12.18 -18.96
CA GLY A 349 -14.24 10.91 -18.65
C GLY A 349 -15.45 11.09 -17.72
N ARG A 350 -15.38 12.01 -16.75
CA ARG A 350 -16.53 12.33 -15.88
C ARG A 350 -17.64 13.10 -16.58
N PHE A 351 -17.32 14.01 -17.52
CA PHE A 351 -18.34 14.69 -18.31
C PHE A 351 -19.11 13.70 -19.18
N VAL A 352 -18.40 12.79 -19.84
CA VAL A 352 -19.02 11.72 -20.64
C VAL A 352 -19.94 10.85 -19.77
N LEU A 353 -19.48 10.40 -18.58
CA LEU A 353 -20.32 9.56 -17.71
C LEU A 353 -21.51 10.30 -17.06
N ARG A 354 -21.42 11.61 -16.81
CA ARG A 354 -22.55 12.41 -16.33
C ARG A 354 -23.64 12.61 -17.38
N ASP A 355 -23.25 12.68 -18.64
CA ASP A 355 -24.18 12.85 -19.76
C ASP A 355 -24.88 11.53 -20.17
N PHE A 356 -24.45 10.39 -19.62
CA PHE A 356 -25.05 9.06 -19.84
C PHE A 356 -25.80 8.48 -18.63
N ALA A 357 -26.10 9.27 -17.59
CA ALA A 357 -26.93 8.78 -16.49
C ALA A 357 -28.36 8.43 -16.98
N PRO A 358 -28.87 7.21 -16.74
CA PRO A 358 -30.20 6.82 -17.17
C PRO A 358 -31.27 7.66 -16.46
N CYS A 359 -32.19 8.22 -17.22
CA CYS A 359 -33.32 8.99 -16.72
C CYS A 359 -34.35 8.04 -16.09
N HIS A 360 -34.34 7.92 -14.77
CA HIS A 360 -35.40 7.25 -14.02
C HIS A 360 -36.55 8.23 -13.78
N ASP A 361 -37.37 8.47 -14.81
CA ASP A 361 -38.82 8.67 -14.70
C ASP A 361 -39.46 9.05 -16.05
N GLY A 362 -40.62 8.44 -16.33
CA GLY A 362 -41.32 8.50 -17.62
C GLY A 362 -41.73 9.89 -18.11
N GLN A 363 -41.71 10.92 -17.24
CA GLN A 363 -42.09 12.29 -17.61
C GLN A 363 -40.92 13.17 -18.10
N GLN A 364 -39.65 12.73 -18.01
CA GLN A 364 -38.49 13.52 -18.48
C GLN A 364 -38.05 13.24 -19.93
N ASN A 365 -38.70 12.30 -20.62
CA ASN A 365 -38.30 11.83 -21.95
C ASN A 365 -38.32 12.94 -23.03
N GLU A 366 -39.25 13.89 -22.93
CA GLU A 366 -39.39 15.01 -23.87
C GLU A 366 -38.25 16.04 -23.72
N ARG A 367 -37.82 16.33 -22.48
CA ARG A 367 -36.71 17.26 -22.21
C ARG A 367 -35.37 16.65 -22.62
N CYS A 368 -35.20 15.34 -22.45
CA CYS A 368 -33.99 14.63 -22.86
C CYS A 368 -33.88 14.50 -24.39
N ARG A 369 -34.99 14.27 -25.11
CA ARG A 369 -35.01 14.32 -26.59
C ARG A 369 -34.65 15.71 -27.12
N LYS A 370 -35.22 16.78 -26.53
CA LYS A 370 -34.91 18.17 -26.91
C LYS A 370 -33.46 18.56 -26.58
N ARG A 371 -32.88 17.98 -25.52
CA ARG A 371 -31.47 18.21 -25.15
C ARG A 371 -30.48 17.42 -26.01
N ALA A 372 -30.79 16.18 -26.37
CA ALA A 372 -30.01 15.38 -27.31
C ALA A 372 -29.99 16.02 -28.71
N ALA A 373 -31.13 16.54 -29.18
CA ALA A 373 -31.22 17.27 -30.44
C ALA A 373 -30.33 18.54 -30.46
N ARG A 374 -30.29 19.32 -29.36
CA ARG A 374 -29.38 20.49 -29.25
C ARG A 374 -27.90 20.13 -29.26
N ILE A 375 -27.52 18.99 -28.68
CA ILE A 375 -26.12 18.52 -28.67
C ILE A 375 -25.71 18.02 -30.07
N THR A 376 -26.66 17.54 -30.86
CA THR A 376 -26.42 17.10 -32.23
C THR A 376 -26.27 18.32 -33.16
N ASP A 377 -27.10 19.36 -32.98
CA ASP A 377 -26.96 20.64 -33.70
C ASP A 377 -25.65 21.37 -33.36
N GLN A 378 -25.25 21.44 -32.08
CA GLN A 378 -23.98 22.08 -31.70
C GLN A 378 -22.74 21.34 -32.21
N ARG A 379 -22.84 20.05 -32.51
CA ARG A 379 -21.76 19.28 -33.16
C ARG A 379 -21.69 19.55 -34.66
N CYS A 380 -22.78 19.96 -35.30
CA CYS A 380 -22.80 20.36 -36.70
C CYS A 380 -22.21 21.77 -36.92
N ASP A 381 -22.38 22.69 -35.98
CA ASP A 381 -21.81 24.05 -36.10
C ASP A 381 -20.28 24.08 -35.92
N PHE A 382 -19.70 23.17 -35.13
CA PHE A 382 -18.24 23.11 -34.96
C PHE A 382 -17.51 22.51 -36.18
N ALA A 383 -18.20 21.81 -37.07
CA ALA A 383 -17.61 21.29 -38.31
C ALA A 383 -17.41 22.39 -39.37
N ASN A 384 -18.11 23.53 -39.27
CA ASN A 384 -17.99 24.64 -40.22
C ASN A 384 -16.91 25.68 -39.83
N LEU A 385 -16.31 25.57 -38.63
CA LEU A 385 -15.23 26.46 -38.19
C LEU A 385 -13.81 25.91 -38.49
N ALA A 386 -13.71 24.65 -38.93
CA ALA A 386 -12.45 24.07 -39.38
C ALA A 386 -12.34 24.24 -40.90
N GLY A 387 -11.97 25.45 -41.34
CA GLY A 387 -11.72 25.78 -42.75
C GLY A 387 -10.56 24.97 -43.35
N VAL A 388 -10.84 23.74 -43.78
CA VAL A 388 -9.93 22.92 -44.58
C VAL A 388 -10.62 22.61 -45.90
N LYS A 389 -10.20 23.33 -46.95
CA LYS A 389 -10.51 22.97 -48.34
C LYS A 389 -9.91 21.60 -48.63
N ALA A 390 -10.75 20.63 -48.95
CA ALA A 390 -10.35 19.33 -49.47
C ALA A 390 -10.48 19.35 -51.00
N ASP A 391 -9.34 19.42 -51.69
CA ASP A 391 -9.22 18.98 -53.07
C ASP A 391 -8.39 17.69 -53.06
N GLY A 392 -8.90 16.64 -53.70
CA GLY A 392 -8.15 15.40 -53.95
C GLY A 392 -8.96 14.13 -53.67
N GLY A 393 -9.67 13.65 -54.69
CA GLY A 393 -10.45 12.41 -54.62
C GLY A 393 -9.60 11.14 -54.53
N ILE A 394 -10.13 10.14 -53.83
CA ILE A 394 -9.68 8.74 -53.92
C ILE A 394 -10.91 7.82 -53.92
N ARG A 395 -10.89 6.89 -54.88
CA ARG A 395 -11.90 5.89 -55.22
C ARG A 395 -12.14 4.87 -54.08
N ARG A 396 -13.39 4.45 -53.92
CA ARG A 396 -13.79 3.29 -53.10
C ARG A 396 -13.53 1.98 -53.86
N PRO A 397 -13.16 0.90 -53.16
CA PRO A 397 -13.54 -0.46 -53.55
C PRO A 397 -14.58 -1.04 -52.57
N THR A 398 -15.58 -1.66 -53.18
CA THR A 398 -16.65 -2.45 -52.58
C THR A 398 -16.19 -3.87 -52.23
N GLY A 399 -16.77 -4.42 -51.17
CA GLY A 399 -17.05 -5.85 -51.05
C GLY A 399 -16.37 -6.55 -49.88
N ILE A 400 -17.17 -7.16 -49.01
CA ILE A 400 -17.03 -8.54 -48.52
C ILE A 400 -18.38 -8.94 -47.89
N ARG A 401 -18.81 -10.16 -48.23
CA ARG A 401 -20.10 -10.80 -47.96
C ARG A 401 -20.12 -11.52 -46.61
N ASP A 402 -21.35 -11.68 -46.11
CA ASP A 402 -21.80 -12.60 -45.07
C ASP A 402 -21.45 -14.06 -45.32
N ASN A 403 -21.37 -14.85 -44.25
CA ASN A 403 -21.83 -16.24 -44.23
C ASN A 403 -22.10 -16.73 -42.80
N ASP A 404 -23.36 -17.12 -42.59
CA ASP A 404 -23.87 -17.95 -41.50
C ASP A 404 -23.37 -19.40 -41.63
N TYR A 405 -23.25 -20.13 -40.51
CA TYR A 405 -23.45 -21.58 -40.52
C TYR A 405 -24.18 -22.08 -39.27
N LEU A 406 -25.12 -22.98 -39.58
CA LEU A 406 -26.15 -23.62 -38.78
C LEU A 406 -25.63 -24.72 -37.83
N LEU A 407 -26.44 -24.89 -36.78
CA LEU A 407 -26.54 -26.02 -35.86
C LEU A 407 -26.85 -27.35 -36.58
N GLY A 408 -26.24 -28.43 -36.08
CA GLY A 408 -26.61 -29.82 -36.36
C GLY A 408 -26.40 -30.68 -35.12
N ALA A 409 -27.41 -31.46 -34.77
CA ALA A 409 -27.54 -32.22 -33.53
C ALA A 409 -27.34 -33.75 -33.72
N VAL A 410 -27.38 -34.44 -32.57
CA VAL A 410 -27.90 -35.80 -32.27
C VAL A 410 -26.95 -37.01 -32.06
N TYR A 411 -27.31 -37.76 -31.00
CA TYR A 411 -27.01 -39.15 -30.52
C TYR A 411 -25.68 -39.38 -29.75
N SER A 412 -25.59 -39.85 -28.49
CA SER A 412 -26.35 -40.74 -27.56
C SER A 412 -25.70 -42.14 -27.40
N SER A 413 -25.61 -42.59 -26.13
CA SER A 413 -25.29 -43.94 -25.62
C SER A 413 -23.81 -44.37 -25.67
N ALA A 414 -23.19 -45.13 -24.75
CA ALA A 414 -23.63 -45.86 -23.56
C ALA A 414 -22.42 -46.07 -22.60
N LEU A 415 -22.73 -46.36 -21.33
CA LEU A 415 -21.80 -46.78 -20.25
C LEU A 415 -21.20 -48.18 -20.50
N PRO A 416 -20.12 -48.55 -19.79
CA PRO A 416 -20.33 -49.53 -18.73
C PRO A 416 -19.61 -49.23 -17.40
N THR A 417 -20.30 -49.64 -16.35
CA THR A 417 -19.90 -49.66 -14.94
C THR A 417 -18.95 -50.81 -14.60
N SER A 418 -17.94 -50.56 -13.75
CA SER A 418 -17.49 -51.59 -12.80
C SER A 418 -17.01 -50.95 -11.48
N ARG A 419 -17.58 -51.45 -10.38
CA ARG A 419 -17.26 -51.11 -9.00
C ARG A 419 -16.17 -52.07 -8.49
N ALA A 420 -15.18 -51.55 -7.77
CA ALA A 420 -14.41 -52.33 -6.81
C ALA A 420 -14.21 -51.51 -5.52
N ARG A 421 -14.72 -52.06 -4.40
CA ARG A 421 -14.52 -51.57 -3.03
C ARG A 421 -13.18 -52.07 -2.50
N VAL A 422 -12.40 -51.20 -1.85
CA VAL A 422 -11.34 -51.59 -0.91
C VAL A 422 -11.44 -50.73 0.37
N LYS A 423 -11.30 -51.40 1.52
CA LYS A 423 -11.49 -50.92 2.89
C LYS A 423 -10.35 -49.98 3.36
N PRO A 424 -10.61 -49.03 4.29
CA PRO A 424 -9.56 -48.23 4.92
C PRO A 424 -8.96 -48.94 6.16
N LEU A 425 -7.64 -48.87 6.29
CA LEU A 425 -6.87 -49.28 7.48
C LEU A 425 -6.60 -48.05 8.36
N VAL A 426 -6.97 -48.17 9.64
CA VAL A 426 -6.73 -47.23 10.72
C VAL A 426 -5.45 -47.62 11.47
N PRO A 427 -4.54 -46.68 11.82
CA PRO A 427 -3.59 -46.89 12.90
C PRO A 427 -3.96 -46.16 14.20
N LYS A 428 -3.81 -46.88 15.30
CA LYS A 428 -4.03 -46.49 16.71
C LYS A 428 -2.90 -45.58 17.24
N PRO A 429 -3.16 -44.74 18.27
CA PRO A 429 -2.12 -44.02 19.02
C PRO A 429 -1.81 -44.67 20.38
N SER A 430 -0.57 -44.52 20.85
CA SER A 430 -0.10 -44.76 22.23
C SER A 430 1.30 -44.11 22.44
N PRO A 431 1.80 -43.88 23.67
CA PRO A 431 1.11 -43.27 24.81
C PRO A 431 1.97 -42.22 25.58
N LEU A 432 1.27 -41.43 26.40
CA LEU A 432 1.60 -40.87 27.72
C LEU A 432 3.09 -40.75 28.16
N TRP A 433 3.49 -39.51 28.48
CA TRP A 433 4.50 -39.21 29.50
C TRP A 433 3.97 -38.18 30.51
N THR A 434 3.93 -38.59 31.76
CA THR A 434 3.67 -37.79 32.96
C THR A 434 5.01 -37.32 33.54
N VAL A 435 5.13 -36.03 33.87
CA VAL A 435 6.16 -35.55 34.81
C VAL A 435 5.50 -34.57 35.79
N ARG A 436 5.70 -34.85 37.08
CA ARG A 436 5.25 -34.05 38.23
C ARG A 436 6.34 -33.06 38.68
N SER A 437 5.85 -31.89 39.09
CA SER A 437 6.20 -31.08 40.29
C SER A 437 7.55 -30.37 40.46
N ALA A 438 7.40 -29.08 40.84
CA ALA A 438 8.11 -28.25 41.84
C ALA A 438 8.58 -26.93 41.20
N GLY A 439 8.38 -25.71 41.72
CA GLY A 439 8.01 -25.21 43.04
C GLY A 439 8.85 -23.94 43.31
N ALA A 440 8.23 -22.76 43.43
CA ALA A 440 8.80 -21.53 44.02
C ALA A 440 7.69 -20.45 44.07
N GLN A 441 6.97 -20.26 45.18
CA GLN A 441 7.24 -19.35 46.29
C GLN A 441 7.42 -17.85 45.96
N ARG A 442 6.39 -17.10 46.36
CA ARG A 442 6.35 -15.83 47.13
C ARG A 442 7.19 -14.64 46.64
N LEU A 443 6.49 -13.51 46.41
CA LEU A 443 6.67 -12.26 47.17
C LEU A 443 5.31 -11.53 47.26
N ARG A 444 4.98 -11.06 48.48
CA ARG A 444 3.83 -10.21 48.83
C ARG A 444 4.29 -8.76 49.03
N ALA A 445 3.28 -7.89 49.07
CA ALA A 445 3.21 -6.53 49.64
C ALA A 445 3.59 -5.39 48.67
N ALA A 446 2.87 -4.26 48.60
CA ALA A 446 1.89 -3.68 49.52
C ALA A 446 0.84 -2.83 48.81
N ASP A 447 -0.33 -2.72 49.45
CA ASP A 447 -1.47 -1.86 49.17
C ASP A 447 -1.14 -0.35 49.26
N VAL A 448 -1.80 0.48 48.43
CA VAL A 448 -2.36 1.77 48.88
C VAL A 448 -3.70 2.01 48.16
N ILE A 449 -4.74 2.07 49.00
CA ILE A 449 -6.10 2.46 48.70
C ILE A 449 -6.16 3.99 48.53
N LEU A 450 -6.72 4.46 47.42
CA LEU A 450 -7.42 5.75 47.34
C LEU A 450 -8.66 5.54 46.47
N GLY A 451 -9.80 5.38 47.14
CA GLY A 451 -11.11 5.47 46.50
C GLY A 451 -11.46 6.93 46.22
N MET A 452 -12.14 7.17 45.10
CA MET A 452 -13.20 8.18 45.01
C MET A 452 -14.04 7.96 43.75
N THR A 453 -15.28 7.54 44.01
CA THR A 453 -16.55 7.98 43.41
C THR A 453 -16.73 7.88 41.90
N SER A 454 -17.57 6.92 41.51
CA SER A 454 -18.13 6.76 40.18
C SER A 454 -19.06 7.94 39.81
N THR A 455 -18.90 8.37 38.57
CA THR A 455 -19.65 9.40 37.85
C THR A 455 -21.09 8.95 37.56
N GLN A 456 -21.89 8.65 38.58
CA GLN A 456 -23.30 8.27 38.43
C GLN A 456 -24.28 9.24 39.14
N GLN A 457 -23.77 10.26 39.84
CA GLN A 457 -24.57 11.24 40.58
C GLN A 457 -24.65 12.66 39.97
N GLN A 458 -24.15 12.88 38.75
CA GLN A 458 -24.18 14.21 38.09
C GLN A 458 -25.24 14.37 36.98
N MET A 459 -26.23 13.50 36.89
CA MET A 459 -27.32 13.59 35.89
C MET A 459 -28.68 14.04 36.46
N GLN A 460 -28.73 14.58 37.68
CA GLN A 460 -29.94 15.22 38.22
C GLN A 460 -29.71 16.72 38.40
N GLY A 461 -29.81 17.46 37.30
CA GLY A 461 -29.80 18.91 37.31
C GLY A 461 -30.79 19.46 36.30
N GLY A 462 -31.85 20.08 36.82
CA GLY A 462 -32.46 21.31 36.28
C GLY A 462 -33.05 21.28 34.87
N ARG A 463 -34.38 21.29 34.80
CA ARG A 463 -35.14 21.77 33.63
C ARG A 463 -34.81 23.25 33.36
N PRO A 464 -34.74 23.66 32.08
CA PRO A 464 -35.86 24.45 31.58
C PRO A 464 -36.40 23.96 30.22
N SER A 465 -37.68 24.23 30.06
CA SER A 465 -38.61 23.90 28.98
C SER A 465 -38.20 24.41 27.59
N PHE A 466 -38.34 23.58 26.56
CA PHE A 466 -38.90 23.99 25.25
C PHE A 466 -39.49 22.77 24.50
N ARG A 467 -40.83 22.84 24.33
CA ARG A 467 -41.75 22.24 23.33
C ARG A 467 -41.58 20.78 22.84
N GLU A 468 -42.52 19.97 23.32
CA GLU A 468 -43.39 18.99 22.65
C GLU A 468 -42.97 18.40 21.29
N GLY A 469 -42.78 17.07 21.30
CA GLY A 469 -42.79 16.20 20.12
C GLY A 469 -42.48 14.74 20.49
N GLY A 470 -43.51 13.96 20.84
CA GLY A 470 -43.60 12.50 20.71
C GLY A 470 -42.57 11.60 21.43
N ILE A 471 -42.97 10.98 22.53
CA ILE A 471 -42.35 9.74 23.02
C ILE A 471 -42.71 8.64 22.01
N MET A 472 -41.70 8.08 21.34
CA MET A 472 -41.84 7.04 20.32
C MET A 472 -42.45 5.77 20.93
N GLU A 473 -43.68 5.45 20.53
CA GLU A 473 -44.18 4.07 20.53
C GLU A 473 -43.40 3.30 19.45
N GLY A 474 -42.25 2.74 19.83
CA GLY A 474 -41.51 1.78 19.02
C GLY A 474 -42.16 0.41 19.15
N ASN A 475 -42.92 0.00 18.13
CA ASN A 475 -43.26 -1.40 17.90
C ASN A 475 -41.99 -2.18 17.51
N PHE A 476 -42.01 -3.47 17.86
CA PHE A 476 -41.03 -4.54 17.59
C PHE A 476 -39.93 -4.71 18.66
N ARG A 477 -39.99 -5.87 19.32
CA ARG A 477 -39.06 -6.38 20.33
C ARG A 477 -38.35 -7.59 19.73
N ASP A 478 -37.03 -7.61 19.79
CA ASP A 478 -36.16 -8.74 19.48
C ASP A 478 -35.78 -9.54 20.73
N GLU A 479 -34.82 -10.48 20.62
CA GLU A 479 -34.41 -11.38 21.71
C GLU A 479 -33.66 -10.67 22.85
N ASP A 480 -33.04 -9.51 22.57
CA ASP A 480 -32.39 -8.66 23.58
C ASP A 480 -33.21 -7.42 24.00
N GLY A 481 -34.36 -7.23 23.37
CA GLY A 481 -35.45 -6.34 23.75
C GLY A 481 -35.32 -4.90 23.25
N VAL A 482 -34.34 -4.60 22.38
CA VAL A 482 -34.05 -3.25 21.89
C VAL A 482 -33.48 -3.28 20.46
N ASP A 483 -34.35 -3.15 19.45
CA ASP A 483 -33.94 -2.76 18.10
C ASP A 483 -33.33 -1.34 18.13
N ARG A 484 -32.09 -1.19 17.69
CA ARG A 484 -31.35 0.09 17.68
C ARG A 484 -31.38 0.76 16.31
N VAL A 485 -31.70 0.00 15.28
CA VAL A 485 -31.91 0.45 13.89
C VAL A 485 -33.16 -0.21 13.30
N GLU A 486 -33.68 0.39 12.23
CA GLU A 486 -34.72 -0.27 11.43
C GLU A 486 -34.15 -1.53 10.76
N GLY A 487 -35.01 -2.51 10.48
CA GLY A 487 -34.62 -3.74 9.79
C GLY A 487 -33.94 -3.47 8.44
N PRO A 488 -33.22 -4.47 7.90
CA PRO A 488 -32.33 -4.23 6.78
C PRO A 488 -33.14 -3.94 5.51
N PRO A 489 -32.67 -2.98 4.68
CA PRO A 489 -33.30 -2.72 3.39
C PRO A 489 -33.31 -3.99 2.52
N ASP A 490 -34.34 -4.15 1.69
CA ASP A 490 -34.54 -5.35 0.87
C ASP A 490 -33.33 -5.70 -0.01
N GLU A 491 -32.57 -4.68 -0.45
CA GLU A 491 -31.34 -4.83 -1.22
C GLU A 491 -30.23 -5.58 -0.47
N LEU A 492 -30.21 -5.53 0.87
CA LEU A 492 -29.21 -6.23 1.69
C LEU A 492 -29.64 -7.65 2.08
N LYS A 493 -30.93 -8.01 2.01
CA LYS A 493 -31.40 -9.35 2.42
C LYS A 493 -30.68 -10.51 1.71
N PRO A 494 -30.43 -10.47 0.38
CA PRO A 494 -29.66 -11.52 -0.29
C PRO A 494 -28.22 -11.65 0.23
N LEU A 495 -27.60 -10.52 0.60
CA LEU A 495 -26.26 -10.51 1.17
C LEU A 495 -26.25 -11.11 2.58
N LEU A 496 -27.21 -10.76 3.42
CA LEU A 496 -27.32 -11.28 4.79
C LEU A 496 -27.51 -12.80 4.79
N LEU A 497 -28.31 -13.32 3.86
CA LEU A 497 -28.48 -14.76 3.65
C LEU A 497 -27.15 -15.43 3.25
N LEU A 498 -26.40 -14.84 2.32
CA LEU A 498 -25.08 -15.34 1.93
C LEU A 498 -24.08 -15.32 3.10
N LEU A 499 -24.10 -14.27 3.93
CA LEU A 499 -23.27 -14.18 5.13
C LEU A 499 -23.67 -15.22 6.19
N LYS A 500 -24.96 -15.55 6.30
CA LYS A 500 -25.47 -16.63 7.17
C LYS A 500 -24.92 -17.98 6.74
N GLU A 501 -25.06 -18.32 5.46
CA GLU A 501 -24.56 -19.60 4.92
C GLU A 501 -23.04 -19.76 5.10
N ASN A 502 -22.28 -18.68 4.88
CA ASN A 502 -20.83 -18.68 5.14
C ASN A 502 -20.52 -18.86 6.63
N ALA A 503 -21.25 -18.18 7.51
CA ALA A 503 -21.03 -18.31 8.96
C ALA A 503 -21.30 -19.74 9.45
N ILE A 504 -22.39 -20.36 8.98
CA ILE A 504 -22.73 -21.76 9.29
C ILE A 504 -21.66 -22.70 8.71
N GLY A 505 -21.29 -22.53 7.44
CA GLY A 505 -20.34 -23.40 6.75
C GLY A 505 -18.90 -23.32 7.28
N GLU A 506 -18.53 -22.21 7.91
CA GLU A 506 -17.21 -22.01 8.54
C GLU A 506 -17.24 -22.18 10.07
N GLY A 507 -18.40 -22.41 10.68
CA GLY A 507 -18.54 -22.51 12.14
C GLY A 507 -18.19 -21.19 12.85
N ILE A 508 -18.52 -20.06 12.24
CA ILE A 508 -18.23 -18.72 12.76
C ILE A 508 -19.28 -18.33 13.79
N ASP A 509 -18.84 -18.12 15.03
CA ASP A 509 -19.62 -17.44 16.06
C ASP A 509 -19.50 -15.92 15.89
N LEU A 510 -20.43 -15.32 15.13
CA LEU A 510 -20.39 -13.88 14.83
C LEU A 510 -20.48 -13.03 16.09
N ALA A 511 -21.28 -13.44 17.08
CA ALA A 511 -21.41 -12.69 18.31
C ALA A 511 -20.09 -12.67 19.08
N GLY A 512 -19.49 -13.85 19.29
CA GLY A 512 -18.18 -13.97 19.93
C GLY A 512 -17.07 -13.20 19.19
N GLU A 513 -17.09 -13.22 17.84
CA GLU A 513 -16.12 -12.47 17.02
C GLU A 513 -16.24 -10.95 17.24
N PHE A 514 -17.45 -10.38 17.23
CA PHE A 514 -17.63 -8.95 17.48
C PHE A 514 -17.32 -8.55 18.93
N GLU A 515 -17.71 -9.37 19.92
CA GLU A 515 -17.34 -9.15 21.32
C GLU A 515 -15.83 -9.13 21.50
N SER A 516 -15.11 -10.06 20.87
CA SER A 516 -13.63 -10.11 20.90
C SER A 516 -12.96 -8.88 20.27
N ALA A 517 -13.62 -8.23 19.30
CA ALA A 517 -13.18 -6.98 18.69
C ALA A 517 -13.40 -5.74 19.59
N GLY A 518 -13.97 -5.94 20.77
CA GLY A 518 -14.35 -4.90 21.71
C GLY A 518 -15.65 -4.20 21.32
N ALA A 519 -16.60 -4.94 20.75
CA ALA A 519 -17.99 -4.53 20.73
C ALA A 519 -18.53 -4.40 22.16
N LYS A 520 -19.47 -3.48 22.37
CA LYS A 520 -20.03 -3.21 23.70
C LYS A 520 -21.24 -4.09 23.94
N SER A 521 -21.45 -4.49 25.20
CA SER A 521 -22.54 -5.37 25.63
C SER A 521 -23.95 -4.86 25.28
N TYR A 522 -24.12 -3.53 25.20
CA TYR A 522 -25.37 -2.90 24.81
C TYR A 522 -25.59 -2.81 23.29
N GLY A 523 -24.84 -3.58 22.49
CA GLY A 523 -25.14 -3.82 21.08
C GLY A 523 -24.54 -2.86 20.07
N VAL A 524 -23.53 -2.04 20.45
CA VAL A 524 -22.84 -1.13 19.52
C VAL A 524 -21.33 -1.33 19.44
N ILE A 525 -20.76 -1.04 18.28
CA ILE A 525 -19.32 -1.07 18.00
C ILE A 525 -18.94 0.10 17.07
N SER A 526 -17.74 0.67 17.20
CA SER A 526 -17.32 1.75 16.30
C SER A 526 -17.20 1.25 14.85
N ARG A 527 -17.62 2.05 13.87
CA ARG A 527 -17.62 1.69 12.44
C ARG A 527 -16.30 1.08 11.94
N THR A 528 -15.15 1.71 12.24
CA THR A 528 -13.85 1.19 11.80
C THR A 528 -13.55 -0.21 12.34
N LYS A 529 -13.94 -0.50 13.59
CA LYS A 529 -13.77 -1.82 14.19
C LYS A 529 -14.74 -2.83 13.59
N PHE A 530 -15.99 -2.43 13.35
CA PHE A 530 -16.99 -3.26 12.68
C PHE A 530 -16.50 -3.71 11.30
N GLU A 531 -16.13 -2.76 10.43
CA GLU A 531 -15.65 -3.05 9.07
C GLU A 531 -14.39 -3.94 9.10
N SER A 532 -13.44 -3.63 9.99
CA SER A 532 -12.22 -4.43 10.14
C SER A 532 -12.51 -5.85 10.63
N GLN A 533 -13.44 -6.00 11.58
CA GLN A 533 -13.81 -7.29 12.12
C GLN A 533 -14.58 -8.12 11.09
N LEU A 534 -15.50 -7.51 10.35
CA LEU A 534 -16.28 -8.18 9.31
C LEU A 534 -15.37 -8.78 8.22
N VAL A 535 -14.38 -8.01 7.75
CA VAL A 535 -13.37 -8.48 6.77
C VAL A 535 -12.47 -9.57 7.37
N ARG A 536 -12.17 -9.51 8.68
CA ARG A 536 -11.34 -10.51 9.36
C ARG A 536 -12.08 -11.83 9.58
N THR A 537 -13.36 -11.75 9.95
CA THR A 537 -14.21 -12.89 10.28
C THR A 537 -14.56 -13.66 9.01
N TYR A 538 -15.04 -12.99 7.96
CA TYR A 538 -15.35 -13.65 6.69
C TYR A 538 -14.16 -13.62 5.73
N LYS A 539 -13.12 -14.40 6.03
CA LYS A 539 -11.87 -14.43 5.23
C LYS A 539 -12.10 -14.83 3.76
N ARG A 540 -13.17 -15.57 3.50
CA ARG A 540 -13.56 -16.06 2.17
C ARG A 540 -14.46 -15.09 1.41
N PHE A 541 -15.14 -14.19 2.11
CA PHE A 541 -16.02 -13.20 1.50
C PHE A 541 -15.26 -11.90 1.23
N ARG A 542 -15.30 -11.40 -0.01
CA ARG A 542 -14.67 -10.13 -0.35
C ARG A 542 -15.68 -9.00 -0.20
N PHE A 543 -15.51 -8.19 0.84
CA PHE A 543 -16.21 -6.94 0.95
C PHE A 543 -15.59 -5.86 0.06
N THR A 544 -16.42 -5.19 -0.74
CA THR A 544 -16.04 -3.94 -1.42
C THR A 544 -16.29 -2.77 -0.47
N ASP A 545 -15.61 -1.63 -0.70
CA ASP A 545 -15.83 -0.42 0.10
C ASP A 545 -17.29 0.06 0.02
N ASP A 546 -17.95 -0.11 -1.14
CA ASP A 546 -19.37 0.20 -1.34
C ASP A 546 -20.27 -0.70 -0.50
N LEU A 547 -19.97 -2.00 -0.45
CA LEU A 547 -20.73 -2.96 0.34
C LEU A 547 -20.58 -2.70 1.85
N LEU A 548 -19.35 -2.45 2.31
CA LEU A 548 -19.09 -2.05 3.70
C LEU A 548 -19.83 -0.76 4.05
N TYR A 549 -19.83 0.22 3.15
CA TYR A 549 -20.56 1.46 3.32
C TYR A 549 -22.07 1.24 3.42
N LYS A 550 -22.65 0.40 2.56
CA LYS A 550 -24.10 0.07 2.59
C LYS A 550 -24.50 -0.63 3.88
N ILE A 551 -23.75 -1.63 4.32
CA ILE A 551 -23.97 -2.30 5.61
C ILE A 551 -23.83 -1.28 6.75
N ALA A 552 -22.77 -0.46 6.74
CA ALA A 552 -22.54 0.55 7.77
C ALA A 552 -23.61 1.65 7.81
N CYS A 553 -24.28 1.94 6.70
CA CYS A 553 -25.39 2.87 6.66
C CYS A 553 -26.69 2.25 7.17
N ALA A 554 -26.98 1.01 6.77
CA ALA A 554 -28.19 0.29 7.23
C ALA A 554 -28.17 0.05 8.74
N TYR A 555 -27.01 -0.35 9.27
CA TYR A 555 -26.83 -0.66 10.69
C TYR A 555 -26.21 0.48 11.50
N GLY A 556 -26.12 1.68 10.92
CA GLY A 556 -25.50 2.82 11.56
C GLY A 556 -26.37 3.40 12.68
N THR A 557 -25.79 3.65 13.84
CA THR A 557 -26.47 4.24 14.99
C THR A 557 -25.63 5.34 15.66
N GLY A 558 -26.27 6.17 16.47
CA GLY A 558 -25.62 7.27 17.20
C GLY A 558 -25.31 8.49 16.33
N LEU A 559 -24.13 9.10 16.54
CA LEU A 559 -23.77 10.37 15.89
C LEU A 559 -23.31 10.16 14.43
N PRO A 560 -23.67 11.07 13.51
CA PRO A 560 -23.20 11.00 12.13
C PRO A 560 -21.68 11.14 12.03
N ASP A 561 -21.05 10.35 11.16
CA ASP A 561 -19.63 10.43 10.86
C ASP A 561 -19.36 11.50 9.80
N ARG A 562 -18.95 12.68 10.26
CA ARG A 562 -18.61 13.82 9.38
C ARG A 562 -17.46 13.56 8.43
N LYS A 563 -16.60 12.57 8.70
CA LYS A 563 -15.41 12.28 7.88
C LYS A 563 -15.74 11.35 6.72
N TRP A 564 -16.62 10.38 6.94
CA TRP A 564 -16.88 9.29 6.00
C TRP A 564 -18.34 9.17 5.53
N GLY A 565 -19.24 10.04 6.02
CA GLY A 565 -20.68 9.86 5.86
C GLY A 565 -21.22 8.73 6.74
N GLY A 566 -22.54 8.60 6.84
CA GLY A 566 -23.18 7.59 7.70
C GLY A 566 -22.99 7.88 9.19
N PHE A 567 -22.77 6.82 9.99
CA PHE A 567 -22.75 6.88 11.47
C PHE A 567 -21.42 6.42 12.06
N LYS A 568 -21.09 6.90 13.27
CA LYS A 568 -19.84 6.55 13.98
C LYS A 568 -19.87 5.17 14.62
N ASP A 569 -21.05 4.75 15.06
CA ASP A 569 -21.28 3.47 15.71
C ASP A 569 -22.22 2.62 14.85
N ILE A 570 -22.08 1.30 14.94
CA ILE A 570 -22.87 0.31 14.23
C ILE A 570 -23.58 -0.56 15.27
N ALA A 571 -24.89 -0.78 15.08
CA ALA A 571 -25.70 -1.70 15.86
C ALA A 571 -25.39 -3.15 15.45
N TRP A 572 -24.29 -3.69 15.97
CA TRP A 572 -23.79 -5.00 15.53
C TRP A 572 -24.67 -6.17 15.95
N LYS A 573 -25.42 -6.04 17.05
CA LYS A 573 -26.33 -7.09 17.50
C LYS A 573 -27.49 -7.26 16.52
N ASP A 574 -28.13 -6.14 16.15
CA ASP A 574 -29.18 -6.09 15.12
C ASP A 574 -28.66 -6.68 13.79
N PHE A 575 -27.42 -6.36 13.39
CA PHE A 575 -26.77 -6.98 12.22
C PHE A 575 -26.60 -8.50 12.32
N VAL A 576 -26.09 -8.99 13.46
CA VAL A 576 -25.91 -10.43 13.67
C VAL A 576 -27.25 -11.15 13.72
N GLU A 577 -28.24 -10.54 14.37
CA GLU A 577 -29.60 -11.04 14.46
C GLU A 577 -30.23 -11.17 13.07
N ASP A 578 -30.17 -10.13 12.25
CA ASP A 578 -30.72 -10.16 10.89
C ASP A 578 -30.04 -11.20 10.01
N ILE A 579 -28.73 -11.39 10.16
CA ILE A 579 -28.03 -12.51 9.51
C ILE A 579 -28.65 -13.83 9.95
N MET A 580 -28.83 -14.05 11.25
CA MET A 580 -29.37 -15.32 11.77
C MET A 580 -30.86 -15.52 11.42
N LYS A 581 -31.65 -14.43 11.37
CA LYS A 581 -33.07 -14.42 11.00
C LYS A 581 -33.31 -14.41 9.49
N SER A 582 -32.28 -14.20 8.67
CA SER A 582 -32.45 -14.26 7.22
C SER A 582 -32.95 -15.65 6.80
N GLU A 583 -34.18 -15.70 6.30
CA GLU A 583 -34.86 -16.92 5.84
C GLU A 583 -34.88 -16.96 4.31
N GLY A 584 -34.68 -18.16 3.78
CA GLY A 584 -34.58 -18.43 2.35
C GLY A 584 -33.53 -19.50 2.11
N SER A 585 -33.88 -20.57 1.42
CA SER A 585 -32.86 -21.41 0.78
C SER A 585 -32.49 -20.72 -0.53
N LEU A 586 -31.20 -20.57 -0.84
CA LEU A 586 -30.75 -20.27 -2.20
C LEU A 586 -31.07 -21.48 -3.10
N SER A 587 -32.36 -21.72 -3.34
CA SER A 587 -32.84 -22.77 -4.22
C SER A 587 -32.39 -22.44 -5.63
N THR A 588 -31.72 -23.40 -6.24
CA THR A 588 -31.06 -23.32 -7.55
C THR A 588 -32.09 -23.36 -8.69
N THR A 589 -33.19 -22.61 -8.59
CA THR A 589 -34.20 -22.54 -9.64
C THR A 589 -33.81 -21.48 -10.67
N ALA A 590 -33.47 -21.96 -11.87
CA ALA A 590 -33.05 -21.19 -13.03
C ALA A 590 -34.11 -20.13 -13.40
N GLY A 591 -33.81 -18.85 -13.16
CA GLY A 591 -34.68 -17.76 -13.59
C GLY A 591 -34.46 -16.38 -12.95
N SER A 592 -33.75 -16.29 -11.82
CA SER A 592 -33.52 -14.99 -11.16
C SER A 592 -32.26 -14.30 -11.70
N LEU A 593 -32.46 -13.10 -12.25
CA LEU A 593 -31.45 -12.24 -12.87
C LEU A 593 -30.30 -11.88 -11.90
N SER A 594 -29.08 -12.21 -12.31
CA SER A 594 -27.85 -11.42 -12.08
C SER A 594 -27.33 -11.15 -10.65
N LEU A 595 -27.68 -11.95 -9.63
CA LEU A 595 -26.95 -11.89 -8.35
C LEU A 595 -25.98 -13.07 -8.15
N GLY A 596 -26.30 -14.26 -8.70
CA GLY A 596 -25.45 -15.45 -8.61
C GLY A 596 -24.14 -15.38 -9.42
N ALA A 597 -24.07 -14.58 -10.48
CA ALA A 597 -22.86 -14.42 -11.28
C ALA A 597 -21.79 -13.51 -10.63
N ALA A 598 -22.18 -12.69 -9.64
CA ALA A 598 -21.27 -11.78 -8.95
C ALA A 598 -20.68 -12.37 -7.65
N PHE A 599 -21.29 -13.42 -7.10
CA PHE A 599 -20.92 -14.00 -5.79
C PHE A 599 -20.84 -15.53 -5.76
N GLY A 600 -21.07 -16.21 -6.88
CA GLY A 600 -20.97 -17.66 -6.99
C GLY A 600 -19.52 -18.15 -6.98
N GLY A 601 -18.91 -18.22 -5.80
CA GLY A 601 -17.82 -19.16 -5.57
C GLY A 601 -18.34 -20.56 -5.82
N LYS A 602 -17.73 -21.28 -6.76
CA LYS A 602 -18.00 -22.71 -6.98
C LYS A 602 -17.55 -23.49 -5.74
N SER A 603 -17.93 -24.77 -5.68
CA SER A 603 -17.62 -25.72 -4.61
C SER A 603 -16.21 -25.56 -4.02
N ARG A 604 -16.08 -25.76 -2.70
CA ARG A 604 -14.77 -25.82 -2.02
C ARG A 604 -13.83 -26.82 -2.71
N ASP A 605 -12.58 -26.42 -2.85
CA ASP A 605 -11.51 -27.19 -3.48
C ASP A 605 -11.01 -28.30 -2.53
N ALA A 606 -10.08 -29.14 -2.98
CA ALA A 606 -9.67 -30.34 -2.23
C ALA A 606 -8.93 -30.01 -0.92
N ASP A 607 -8.31 -28.82 -0.82
CA ASP A 607 -7.64 -28.30 0.38
C ASP A 607 -8.58 -27.45 1.27
N GLY A 608 -9.84 -27.30 0.86
CA GLY A 608 -10.85 -26.50 1.53
C GLY A 608 -10.74 -25.00 1.25
N SER A 609 -9.95 -24.54 0.29
CA SER A 609 -9.99 -23.18 -0.26
C SER A 609 -11.29 -22.94 -1.06
N VAL A 610 -11.45 -21.72 -1.57
CA VAL A 610 -12.58 -21.35 -2.42
C VAL A 610 -11.99 -20.96 -3.76
N ASP A 611 -12.31 -21.72 -4.80
CA ASP A 611 -12.12 -21.34 -6.20
C ASP A 611 -12.61 -19.89 -6.43
N ARG A 612 -11.65 -18.98 -6.59
CA ARG A 612 -11.92 -17.57 -6.94
C ARG A 612 -12.04 -17.40 -8.45
N VAL A 613 -11.52 -18.36 -9.22
CA VAL A 613 -11.60 -18.40 -10.68
C VAL A 613 -12.05 -19.79 -11.16
N PRO A 614 -12.64 -19.92 -12.35
CA PRO A 614 -12.92 -21.23 -12.94
C PRO A 614 -11.64 -22.01 -13.26
N ASP A 615 -11.75 -23.33 -13.35
CA ASP A 615 -10.70 -24.22 -13.87
C ASP A 615 -10.04 -23.67 -15.14
N PRO A 616 -8.72 -23.83 -15.30
CA PRO A 616 -7.98 -23.29 -16.42
C PRO A 616 -8.39 -24.01 -17.73
N PRO A 617 -8.44 -23.28 -18.86
CA PRO A 617 -8.65 -23.89 -20.17
C PRO A 617 -7.64 -25.01 -20.45
N GLU A 618 -8.05 -26.04 -21.21
CA GLU A 618 -7.20 -27.18 -21.59
C GLU A 618 -5.84 -26.77 -22.18
N ALA A 619 -5.80 -25.65 -22.93
CA ALA A 619 -4.58 -25.10 -23.49
C ALA A 619 -3.54 -24.70 -22.41
N LEU A 620 -3.97 -24.31 -21.21
CA LEU A 620 -3.09 -23.96 -20.10
C LEU A 620 -2.67 -25.18 -19.27
N LYS A 621 -3.45 -26.27 -19.22
CA LYS A 621 -3.13 -27.47 -18.43
C LYS A 621 -1.77 -28.07 -18.78
N LYS A 622 -1.41 -28.12 -20.07
CA LYS A 622 -0.07 -28.53 -20.54
C LYS A 622 1.06 -27.68 -19.96
N TRP A 623 0.84 -26.37 -19.82
CA TRP A 623 1.81 -25.46 -19.21
C TRP A 623 1.88 -25.63 -17.70
N LEU A 624 0.74 -25.82 -17.02
CA LEU A 624 0.69 -26.09 -15.59
C LEU A 624 1.45 -27.40 -15.26
N LEU A 625 1.30 -28.44 -16.08
CA LEU A 625 2.04 -29.70 -15.92
C LEU A 625 3.53 -29.49 -16.11
N THR A 626 3.92 -28.66 -17.08
CA THR A 626 5.33 -28.27 -17.29
C THR A 626 5.91 -27.54 -16.07
N LEU A 627 5.15 -26.62 -15.47
CA LEU A 627 5.56 -25.91 -14.26
C LEU A 627 5.67 -26.86 -13.06
N LYS A 628 4.75 -27.83 -12.91
CA LYS A 628 4.80 -28.87 -11.88
C LYS A 628 6.07 -29.70 -11.99
N LEU A 629 6.39 -30.20 -13.18
CA LEU A 629 7.61 -30.97 -13.43
C LEU A 629 8.87 -30.16 -13.09
N LYS A 630 8.89 -28.87 -13.44
CA LYS A 630 10.00 -27.98 -13.07
C LYS A 630 10.08 -27.74 -11.57
N ASN A 631 8.95 -27.60 -10.87
CA ASN A 631 8.93 -27.47 -9.41
C ASN A 631 9.54 -28.70 -8.74
N VAL A 632 9.14 -29.90 -9.18
CA VAL A 632 9.68 -31.16 -8.67
C VAL A 632 11.17 -31.29 -8.98
N ALA A 633 11.59 -31.04 -10.22
CA ALA A 633 12.97 -31.20 -10.65
C ALA A 633 13.94 -30.20 -9.97
N ALA A 634 13.49 -28.97 -9.74
CA ALA A 634 14.32 -27.92 -9.14
C ALA A 634 14.14 -27.77 -7.61
N GLY A 635 13.23 -28.55 -7.00
CA GLY A 635 12.88 -28.41 -5.59
C GLY A 635 12.29 -27.05 -5.25
N VAL A 636 11.50 -26.48 -6.16
CA VAL A 636 10.91 -25.14 -6.00
C VAL A 636 9.59 -25.24 -5.25
N ASP A 637 9.52 -24.58 -4.10
CA ASP A 637 8.28 -24.24 -3.42
C ASP A 637 7.74 -22.93 -4.01
N PHE A 638 6.80 -23.05 -4.95
CA PHE A 638 6.25 -21.88 -5.64
C PHE A 638 5.33 -21.05 -4.73
N ILE A 639 4.65 -21.67 -3.76
CA ILE A 639 3.83 -20.99 -2.76
C ILE A 639 4.71 -20.05 -1.92
N TYR A 640 5.87 -20.54 -1.45
CA TYR A 640 6.83 -19.72 -0.72
C TYR A 640 7.35 -18.55 -1.56
N SER A 641 7.60 -18.80 -2.84
CA SER A 641 8.06 -17.77 -3.79
C SER A 641 7.02 -16.66 -3.97
N LEU A 642 5.75 -17.01 -4.15
CA LEU A 642 4.65 -16.05 -4.27
C LEU A 642 4.44 -15.23 -3.00
N ARG A 643 4.52 -15.86 -1.81
CA ARG A 643 4.48 -15.14 -0.52
C ARG A 643 5.61 -14.13 -0.41
N GLY A 644 6.83 -14.51 -0.81
CA GLY A 644 7.98 -13.61 -0.88
C GLY A 644 7.79 -12.44 -1.87
N ALA A 645 6.95 -12.61 -2.89
CA ALA A 645 6.61 -11.58 -3.87
C ALA A 645 5.46 -10.65 -3.42
N GLY A 646 4.92 -10.85 -2.21
CA GLY A 646 3.83 -10.05 -1.65
C GLY A 646 2.44 -10.65 -1.89
N ALA A 647 2.34 -11.95 -2.14
CA ALA A 647 1.05 -12.64 -2.15
C ALA A 647 0.33 -12.50 -0.80
N ALA A 648 -0.93 -12.07 -0.85
CA ALA A 648 -1.74 -11.89 0.33
C ALA A 648 -2.25 -13.24 0.87
N PRO A 649 -2.43 -13.38 2.20
CA PRO A 649 -2.90 -14.62 2.82
C PRO A 649 -4.24 -15.13 2.29
N ASN A 650 -5.09 -14.20 1.82
CA ASN A 650 -6.40 -14.47 1.26
C ASN A 650 -6.37 -15.18 -0.10
N GLY A 651 -5.19 -15.48 -0.67
CA GLY A 651 -5.09 -16.18 -1.96
C GLY A 651 -5.04 -15.25 -3.17
N THR A 652 -4.85 -13.94 -2.97
CA THR A 652 -4.70 -12.97 -4.07
C THR A 652 -3.31 -12.31 -4.07
N ILE A 653 -2.84 -11.91 -5.24
CA ILE A 653 -1.58 -11.16 -5.44
C ILE A 653 -1.79 -10.17 -6.58
N LYS A 654 -1.12 -9.02 -6.60
CA LYS A 654 -1.26 -8.08 -7.73
C LYS A 654 -0.73 -8.73 -9.00
N LYS A 655 -1.43 -8.53 -10.12
CA LYS A 655 -1.08 -9.10 -11.44
C LYS A 655 0.40 -8.93 -11.80
N HIS A 656 0.92 -7.72 -11.71
CA HIS A 656 2.33 -7.46 -12.02
C HIS A 656 3.30 -8.22 -11.10
N GLN A 657 2.99 -8.38 -9.80
CA GLN A 657 3.84 -9.12 -8.86
C GLN A 657 3.81 -10.62 -9.14
N PHE A 658 2.64 -11.15 -9.50
CA PHE A 658 2.50 -12.55 -9.91
C PHE A 658 3.34 -12.85 -11.16
N LEU A 659 3.19 -12.05 -12.22
CA LEU A 659 3.91 -12.27 -13.48
C LEU A 659 5.43 -12.15 -13.29
N LEU A 660 5.88 -11.16 -12.51
CA LEU A 660 7.30 -11.03 -12.16
C LEU A 660 7.79 -12.22 -11.31
N CYS A 661 6.98 -12.72 -10.38
CA CYS A 661 7.31 -13.90 -9.59
C CYS A 661 7.44 -15.14 -10.48
N LEU A 662 6.51 -15.34 -11.41
CA LEU A 662 6.52 -16.46 -12.35
C LEU A 662 7.79 -16.44 -13.21
N GLN A 663 8.09 -15.30 -13.84
CA GLN A 663 9.31 -15.13 -14.65
C GLN A 663 10.59 -15.28 -13.81
N HIS A 664 10.60 -14.81 -12.57
CA HIS A 664 11.77 -14.88 -11.70
C HIS A 664 12.00 -16.28 -11.12
N THR A 665 10.95 -17.05 -10.84
CA THR A 665 11.08 -18.43 -10.36
C THR A 665 11.56 -19.32 -11.50
N TYR A 666 10.98 -19.21 -12.68
CA TYR A 666 11.30 -20.06 -13.82
C TYR A 666 12.22 -19.35 -14.83
N LYS A 667 13.39 -18.88 -14.39
CA LYS A 667 14.30 -18.06 -15.22
C LYS A 667 14.79 -18.75 -16.49
N GLU A 668 14.83 -20.08 -16.47
CA GLU A 668 15.23 -20.91 -17.61
C GLU A 668 14.12 -21.04 -18.64
N PHE A 669 12.90 -20.65 -18.27
CA PHE A 669 11.72 -20.74 -19.11
C PHE A 669 11.38 -19.36 -19.66
N LYS A 670 11.44 -19.20 -20.98
CA LYS A 670 11.02 -17.98 -21.66
C LYS A 670 9.51 -18.02 -21.85
N PHE A 671 8.76 -17.39 -20.96
CA PHE A 671 7.34 -17.17 -21.18
C PHE A 671 7.13 -16.19 -22.33
N SER A 672 6.32 -16.59 -23.31
CA SER A 672 5.80 -15.62 -24.29
C SER A 672 4.83 -14.66 -23.59
N GLU A 673 4.73 -13.43 -24.10
CA GLU A 673 3.77 -12.44 -23.58
C GLU A 673 2.34 -12.97 -23.63
N ASN A 674 1.99 -13.70 -24.70
CA ASN A 674 0.68 -14.33 -24.83
C ASN A 674 0.41 -15.35 -23.71
N LEU A 675 1.39 -16.18 -23.34
CA LEU A 675 1.22 -17.15 -22.26
C LEU A 675 1.05 -16.46 -20.89
N LEU A 676 1.84 -15.41 -20.62
CA LEU A 676 1.68 -14.60 -19.41
C LEU A 676 0.31 -13.93 -19.35
N PHE A 677 -0.17 -13.42 -20.48
CA PHE A 677 -1.50 -12.86 -20.60
C PHE A 677 -2.59 -13.92 -20.39
N SER A 678 -2.42 -15.12 -20.94
CA SER A 678 -3.36 -16.23 -20.73
C SER A 678 -3.43 -16.65 -19.27
N PHE A 679 -2.30 -16.72 -18.55
CA PHE A 679 -2.33 -16.93 -17.10
C PHE A 679 -3.02 -15.79 -16.37
N ALA A 680 -2.71 -14.54 -16.72
CA ALA A 680 -3.31 -13.38 -16.08
C ALA A 680 -4.83 -13.30 -16.31
N HIS A 681 -5.30 -13.76 -17.47
CA HIS A 681 -6.70 -13.81 -17.82
C HIS A 681 -7.43 -14.97 -17.12
N ALA A 682 -6.88 -16.19 -17.19
CA ALA A 682 -7.48 -17.38 -16.58
C ALA A 682 -7.57 -17.26 -15.05
N TYR A 683 -6.52 -16.73 -14.42
CA TYR A 683 -6.44 -16.58 -12.96
C TYR A 683 -6.73 -15.17 -12.47
N GLY A 684 -7.22 -14.29 -13.35
CA GLY A 684 -7.55 -12.92 -13.04
C GLY A 684 -8.68 -12.82 -12.04
N CYS A 685 -8.47 -12.11 -10.92
CA CYS A 685 -9.51 -11.79 -9.97
C CYS A 685 -9.48 -10.31 -9.54
N GLY A 686 -10.61 -9.83 -9.03
CA GLY A 686 -10.77 -8.46 -8.54
C GLY A 686 -11.22 -7.46 -9.59
N ASP A 687 -10.83 -6.20 -9.42
CA ASP A 687 -11.34 -5.12 -10.27
C ASP A 687 -10.69 -5.19 -11.66
N PRO A 688 -11.42 -4.84 -12.74
CA PRO A 688 -10.83 -4.71 -14.07
C PRO A 688 -9.69 -3.69 -14.08
N ASP A 689 -8.57 -4.06 -14.67
CA ASP A 689 -7.42 -3.20 -14.91
C ASP A 689 -7.80 -2.17 -16.00
N PRO A 690 -7.78 -0.87 -15.68
CA PRO A 690 -8.21 0.18 -16.60
C PRO A 690 -7.30 0.32 -17.83
N ILE A 691 -6.12 -0.30 -17.83
CA ILE A 691 -5.15 -0.20 -18.95
C ILE A 691 -5.30 -1.38 -19.91
N GLU A 692 -5.45 -2.60 -19.38
CA GLU A 692 -5.31 -3.84 -20.16
C GLU A 692 -6.61 -4.65 -20.26
N GLY A 693 -7.69 -4.25 -19.56
CA GLY A 693 -8.98 -4.95 -19.58
C GLY A 693 -9.02 -6.29 -18.80
N ALA A 694 -7.86 -6.88 -18.48
CA ALA A 694 -7.73 -8.03 -17.56
C ALA A 694 -7.93 -7.61 -16.10
N MET A 695 -7.98 -8.53 -15.15
CA MET A 695 -8.15 -8.19 -13.72
C MET A 695 -6.88 -7.63 -13.07
N THR A 696 -7.03 -6.82 -12.01
CA THR A 696 -5.92 -6.19 -11.26
C THR A 696 -5.12 -7.17 -10.39
N HIS A 697 -5.73 -8.28 -9.99
CA HIS A 697 -5.13 -9.30 -9.12
C HIS A 697 -5.20 -10.69 -9.77
N ILE A 698 -4.43 -11.62 -9.21
CA ILE A 698 -4.40 -13.03 -9.60
C ILE A 698 -4.75 -13.88 -8.38
N ALA A 699 -5.61 -14.87 -8.58
CA ALA A 699 -5.92 -15.89 -7.60
C ALA A 699 -4.80 -16.93 -7.55
N TRP A 700 -3.73 -16.62 -6.80
CA TRP A 700 -2.50 -17.41 -6.86
C TRP A 700 -2.60 -18.76 -6.18
N ARG A 701 -3.55 -18.94 -5.24
CA ARG A 701 -3.78 -20.24 -4.60
C ARG A 701 -4.38 -21.22 -5.59
N ASP A 702 -5.44 -20.83 -6.28
CA ASP A 702 -6.10 -21.58 -7.35
C ASP A 702 -5.05 -21.95 -8.42
N PHE A 703 -4.20 -21.00 -8.82
CA PHE A 703 -3.07 -21.29 -9.72
C PHE A 703 -2.12 -22.38 -9.17
N CYS A 704 -1.71 -22.28 -7.91
CA CYS A 704 -0.81 -23.27 -7.31
C CYS A 704 -1.48 -24.64 -7.16
N GLU A 705 -2.75 -24.68 -6.79
CA GLU A 705 -3.53 -25.90 -6.70
C GLU A 705 -3.61 -26.57 -8.07
N ASP A 706 -3.94 -25.82 -9.13
CA ASP A 706 -4.00 -26.38 -10.46
C ASP A 706 -2.64 -26.89 -10.95
N VAL A 707 -1.55 -26.20 -10.63
CA VAL A 707 -0.19 -26.70 -10.90
C VAL A 707 0.03 -28.03 -10.17
N ASP A 708 -0.34 -28.13 -8.90
CA ASP A 708 -0.15 -29.34 -8.10
C ASP A 708 -1.14 -30.46 -8.46
N ALA A 709 -2.29 -30.14 -9.04
CA ALA A 709 -3.33 -31.10 -9.44
C ALA A 709 -2.99 -31.86 -10.74
N GLN A 710 -2.06 -31.35 -11.58
CA GLN A 710 -1.76 -32.00 -12.87
C GLN A 710 -1.19 -33.41 -12.68
N ASP A 711 -1.75 -34.40 -13.38
CA ASP A 711 -1.31 -35.78 -13.25
C ASP A 711 0.04 -36.00 -13.97
N LEU A 712 1.05 -36.46 -13.22
CA LEU A 712 2.38 -36.75 -13.78
C LEU A 712 2.37 -37.93 -14.75
N ARG A 713 1.27 -38.69 -14.83
CA ARG A 713 1.08 -39.77 -15.82
C ARG A 713 0.70 -39.25 -17.21
N GLU A 714 0.28 -37.98 -17.31
CA GLU A 714 -0.10 -37.35 -18.58
C GLU A 714 1.11 -36.73 -19.32
N VAL A 715 2.33 -37.00 -18.85
CA VAL A 715 3.55 -36.52 -19.50
C VAL A 715 3.72 -37.21 -20.85
N THR A 716 3.42 -36.48 -21.92
CA THR A 716 3.69 -36.96 -23.29
C THR A 716 5.19 -36.89 -23.57
N PRO A 717 5.72 -37.72 -24.50
CA PRO A 717 7.10 -37.62 -24.96
C PRO A 717 7.48 -36.22 -25.46
N GLU A 718 6.52 -35.42 -25.93
CA GLU A 718 6.77 -34.03 -26.35
C GLU A 718 7.03 -33.10 -25.16
N ILE A 719 6.26 -33.24 -24.07
CA ILE A 719 6.47 -32.48 -22.83
C ILE A 719 7.79 -32.86 -22.18
N ASP A 720 8.13 -34.14 -22.22
CA ASP A 720 9.40 -34.67 -21.70
C ASP A 720 10.60 -34.20 -22.54
N ALA A 721 10.48 -34.23 -23.88
CA ALA A 721 11.48 -33.67 -24.79
C ALA A 721 11.65 -32.16 -24.60
N TYR A 722 10.56 -31.41 -24.41
CA TYR A 722 10.59 -29.98 -24.11
C TYR A 722 11.28 -29.68 -22.76
N CYS A 723 11.03 -30.51 -21.73
CA CYS A 723 11.68 -30.37 -20.43
C CYS A 723 13.19 -30.64 -20.48
N ARG A 724 13.65 -31.50 -21.39
CA ARG A 724 15.06 -31.90 -21.56
C ARG A 724 15.82 -31.08 -22.61
N GLY A 725 15.13 -30.52 -23.60
CA GLY A 725 15.71 -29.84 -24.76
C GLY A 725 15.43 -28.34 -24.76
N GLY A 726 16.37 -27.54 -24.25
CA GLY A 726 16.30 -26.09 -24.41
C GLY A 726 16.51 -25.68 -25.86
N SER A 727 15.46 -25.17 -26.51
CA SER A 727 15.51 -24.19 -27.62
C SER A 727 14.92 -24.55 -29.01
N ALA A 728 14.18 -25.65 -29.23
CA ALA A 728 13.68 -25.93 -30.58
C ALA A 728 12.21 -26.39 -30.62
N PHE A 729 11.26 -25.52 -30.22
CA PHE A 729 9.87 -25.68 -30.62
C PHE A 729 9.08 -24.39 -30.38
N LEU A 730 8.85 -23.57 -31.42
CA LEU A 730 7.71 -22.65 -31.52
C LEU A 730 7.46 -22.38 -33.02
N GLY A 731 6.42 -23.03 -33.53
CA GLY A 731 5.62 -22.59 -34.68
C GLY A 731 4.21 -22.31 -34.18
#